data_AF-A0A922MCW5-F1
#
_entry.id   AF-A0A922MCW5-F1
#
_cell.length_a   1.000
_cell.length_b   1.000
_cell.length_c   1.000
_cell.angle_alpha   90.00
_cell.angle_beta   90.00
_cell.angle_gamma   90.00
#
_symmetry.space_group_name_H-M   'P 1'
#
loop_
_entity.id
_entity.type
_entity.pdbx_description
1 polymer ?
#
loop_
_entity_poly.entity_id
_entity_poly.type
_entity_poly.pdbx_seq_one_letter_code
_entity_poly.pdbx_strand_id
1 'polypeptide(L)'
;MTESTKPPAYMAHLLEALGWNKGTRIPLADSANKELESVLIERQTELQRLKEALTLQKQKREDLNTYKNHVHTEYQENTRLLFAHKQQMEQEVKLRQLCTNEADRLDRDVLDCNKQSKDIQTRIDRLQNLITKYLKKADSMKAEVCGERGALAEWRAALERYACDITAIEQFTKQDISKAKALETKRQKLKLEHDRMHERLVQLVSNLSAEERACDRISVQVMEGMEERKQMMSMWTAAVENLRQRDKDIRHIREDYAALETEANNLAEQCREQQAFCDQQRGNNNDATLENMALATQLSQIRIACQQLTDINATLDSEAKSLQRELSNMRNSLEKLHAENRNITNEQCRKDMALKATENKIRELKDKMVESMDKTKSSEKRAKELEDILNDEERYANQITTNQQRAMHCSFVEQQKLLALQNEEKLFFMQLKSSKAVCSKLETKNRGIQRLLQSQKEALYNVCYQVETIGARVSHMEGAQAERDCSAVLVERENRMKNVYARHAARVSLLERHSAKLHDDMRRLAREVESKSAEHTKLQSRLKTSMLNVEGGEKELQWAREAWRRARVEEALMRLRVAHASRALAGLDDTAFNLDEQRLHIDAAMNERLVEIKARREMFNVQKRALLDECGKLRIEIRERQQRIDQLIKRYTIFVDSLGKDESGQQLSVTYFKIKVSI
;
A
#
# COMPACT_ATOMS: atom_id res chain seq x y z
N MET A 1 3.98 31.03 -18.78
CA MET A 1 4.13 32.44 -19.20
C MET A 1 2.97 32.78 -20.12
N THR A 2 2.18 33.76 -19.68
CA THR A 2 1.44 34.77 -20.45
C THR A 2 0.63 34.33 -21.69
N GLU A 3 -0.69 34.47 -21.56
CA GLU A 3 -1.65 34.58 -22.66
C GLU A 3 -1.12 35.53 -23.75
N SER A 4 -0.80 34.99 -24.94
CA SER A 4 -0.52 35.80 -26.11
C SER A 4 -1.80 35.96 -26.92
N THR A 5 -2.29 37.19 -26.96
CA THR A 5 -3.24 37.73 -27.94
C THR A 5 -3.02 37.10 -29.32
N LYS A 6 -4.03 36.38 -29.83
CA LYS A 6 -3.98 35.84 -31.20
C LYS A 6 -3.93 37.00 -32.19
N PRO A 7 -2.94 37.04 -33.10
CA PRO A 7 -2.86 38.09 -34.11
C PRO A 7 -4.05 38.00 -35.08
N PRO A 8 -4.50 39.11 -35.68
CA PRO A 8 -5.57 39.13 -36.68
C PRO A 8 -5.31 38.13 -37.82
N ALA A 9 -6.35 37.47 -38.35
CA ALA A 9 -6.22 36.36 -39.30
C ALA A 9 -5.38 36.70 -40.55
N TYR A 10 -5.40 37.95 -41.03
CA TYR A 10 -4.55 38.39 -42.14
C TYR A 10 -3.06 38.34 -41.79
N MET A 11 -2.72 38.66 -40.54
CA MET A 11 -1.35 38.72 -40.04
C MET A 11 -0.82 37.31 -39.76
N ALA A 12 -1.68 36.38 -39.32
CA ALA A 12 -1.35 34.95 -39.25
C ALA A 12 -1.06 34.37 -40.65
N HIS A 13 -1.87 34.72 -41.66
CA HIS A 13 -1.64 34.31 -43.05
C HIS A 13 -0.36 34.92 -43.64
N LEU A 14 -0.04 36.18 -43.30
CA LEU A 14 1.19 36.83 -43.72
C LEU A 14 2.43 36.19 -43.07
N LEU A 15 2.36 35.88 -41.77
CA LEU A 15 3.43 35.21 -41.04
C LEU A 15 3.64 33.76 -41.51
N GLU A 16 2.59 33.08 -41.96
CA GLU A 16 2.68 31.76 -42.58
C GLU A 16 3.25 31.83 -44.01
N ALA A 17 2.82 32.81 -44.83
CA ALA A 17 3.36 33.06 -46.15
C ALA A 17 4.85 33.47 -46.13
N LEU A 18 5.28 34.20 -45.09
CA LEU A 18 6.68 34.57 -44.85
C LEU A 18 7.49 33.45 -44.18
N GLY A 19 6.85 32.34 -43.77
CA GLY A 19 7.50 31.20 -43.11
C GLY A 19 7.96 31.48 -41.68
N TRP A 20 7.44 32.53 -41.04
CA TRP A 20 7.83 32.98 -39.69
C TRP A 20 7.01 32.28 -38.59
N ASN A 21 6.00 31.48 -38.94
CA ASN A 21 5.25 30.66 -37.98
C ASN A 21 5.93 29.32 -37.62
N LYS A 22 7.00 28.92 -38.35
CA LYS A 22 7.80 27.71 -38.07
C LYS A 22 9.15 28.17 -37.52
N GLY A 23 9.25 28.19 -36.20
CA GLY A 23 10.37 28.76 -35.44
C GLY A 23 11.75 28.44 -36.01
N THR A 24 12.40 29.48 -36.50
CA THR A 24 13.86 29.71 -36.65
C THR A 24 14.13 30.90 -37.57
N ARG A 25 13.16 31.31 -38.40
CA ARG A 25 13.29 32.52 -39.24
C ARG A 25 12.91 33.79 -38.49
N ILE A 26 13.88 34.65 -38.20
CA ILE A 26 13.68 35.98 -37.59
C ILE A 26 13.95 37.06 -38.64
N PRO A 27 13.15 38.13 -38.76
CA PRO A 27 13.40 39.19 -39.74
C PRO A 27 14.64 39.99 -39.34
N LEU A 28 15.79 39.67 -39.93
CA LEU A 28 17.05 40.36 -39.66
C LEU A 28 17.37 41.32 -40.82
N ALA A 29 17.53 42.60 -40.48
CA ALA A 29 17.67 43.71 -41.43
C ALA A 29 19.05 43.81 -42.10
N ASP A 30 20.02 43.00 -41.68
CA ASP A 30 21.43 43.06 -42.11
C ASP A 30 21.82 41.78 -42.88
N SER A 31 22.59 41.92 -43.98
CA SER A 31 23.05 40.79 -44.80
C SER A 31 23.95 39.84 -44.01
N ALA A 32 24.78 40.36 -43.10
CA ALA A 32 25.64 39.54 -42.24
C ALA A 32 24.81 38.62 -41.32
N ASN A 33 23.67 39.11 -40.84
CA ASN A 33 22.78 38.34 -39.97
C ASN A 33 21.98 37.27 -40.73
N LYS A 34 21.67 37.47 -42.02
CA LYS A 34 21.07 36.43 -42.89
C LYS A 34 22.05 35.31 -43.21
N GLU A 35 23.34 35.62 -43.39
CA GLU A 35 24.39 34.61 -43.57
C GLU A 35 24.57 33.78 -42.29
N LEU A 36 24.60 34.43 -41.11
CA LEU A 36 24.64 33.74 -39.82
C LEU A 36 23.43 32.83 -39.58
N GLU A 37 22.22 33.28 -39.94
CA GLU A 37 21.00 32.47 -39.87
C GLU A 37 21.07 31.24 -40.80
N SER A 38 21.62 31.42 -42.01
CA SER A 38 21.82 30.32 -42.96
C SER A 38 22.83 29.29 -42.42
N VAL A 39 23.95 29.75 -41.86
CA VAL A 39 24.94 28.90 -41.20
C VAL A 39 24.33 28.20 -39.97
N LEU A 40 23.49 28.88 -39.21
CA LEU A 40 22.84 28.30 -38.02
C LEU A 40 21.84 27.21 -38.41
N ILE A 41 21.04 27.43 -39.46
CA ILE A 41 20.15 26.42 -40.03
C ILE A 41 20.96 25.24 -40.56
N GLU A 42 22.04 25.48 -41.32
CA GLU A 42 22.92 24.41 -41.81
C GLU A 42 23.50 23.59 -40.65
N ARG A 43 24.04 24.23 -39.61
CA ARG A 43 24.56 23.54 -38.42
C ARG A 43 23.47 22.80 -37.65
N GLN A 44 22.25 23.33 -37.61
CA GLN A 44 21.12 22.68 -36.95
C GLN A 44 20.64 21.45 -37.74
N THR A 45 20.63 21.52 -39.07
CA THR A 45 20.36 20.36 -39.94
C THR A 45 21.46 19.31 -39.86
N GLU A 46 22.73 19.72 -39.77
CA GLU A 46 23.87 18.84 -39.59
C GLU A 46 23.85 18.15 -38.22
N LEU A 47 23.51 18.89 -37.16
CA LEU A 47 23.28 18.33 -35.82
C LEU A 47 22.15 17.32 -35.80
N GLN A 48 21.05 17.58 -36.52
CA GLN A 48 19.94 16.65 -36.62
C GLN A 48 20.35 15.37 -37.37
N ARG A 49 21.07 15.50 -38.48
CA ARG A 49 21.62 14.37 -39.24
C ARG A 49 22.59 13.54 -38.41
N LEU A 50 23.46 14.19 -37.63
CA LEU A 50 24.41 13.51 -36.73
C LEU A 50 23.68 12.81 -35.57
N LYS A 51 22.61 13.39 -35.03
CA LYS A 51 21.76 12.74 -34.02
C LYS A 51 21.09 11.50 -34.58
N GLU A 52 20.53 11.56 -35.78
CA GLU A 52 19.91 10.42 -36.46
C GLU A 52 20.94 9.32 -36.76
N ALA A 53 22.13 9.69 -37.22
CA ALA A 53 23.24 8.75 -37.41
C ALA A 53 23.68 8.10 -36.09
N LEU A 54 23.75 8.86 -34.99
CA LEU A 54 24.07 8.36 -33.66
C LEU A 54 23.00 7.39 -33.14
N THR A 55 21.71 7.70 -33.35
CA THR A 55 20.63 6.79 -32.97
C THR A 55 20.69 5.49 -33.76
N LEU A 56 20.97 5.55 -35.06
CA LEU A 56 21.13 4.36 -35.91
C LEU A 56 22.33 3.51 -35.45
N GLN A 57 23.45 4.14 -35.10
CA GLN A 57 24.62 3.42 -34.58
C GLN A 57 24.37 2.80 -33.21
N LYS A 58 23.59 3.47 -32.34
CA LYS A 58 23.19 2.91 -31.04
C LYS A 58 22.28 1.69 -31.20
N GLN A 59 21.29 1.77 -32.11
CA GLN A 59 20.42 0.65 -32.46
C GLN A 59 21.24 -0.53 -33.01
N LYS A 60 22.12 -0.27 -33.99
CA LYS A 60 23.02 -1.30 -34.54
C LYS A 60 23.89 -1.96 -33.47
N ARG A 61 24.37 -1.20 -32.49
CA ARG A 61 25.13 -1.73 -31.36
C ARG A 61 24.28 -2.61 -30.45
N GLU A 62 23.04 -2.23 -30.18
CA GLU A 62 22.09 -3.03 -29.40
C GLU A 62 21.72 -4.33 -30.14
N ASP A 63 21.48 -4.26 -31.44
CA ASP A 63 21.23 -5.43 -32.29
C ASP A 63 22.44 -6.38 -32.32
N LEU A 64 23.65 -5.84 -32.42
CA LEU A 64 24.87 -6.66 -32.35
C LEU A 64 25.07 -7.30 -30.97
N ASN A 65 24.68 -6.61 -29.90
CA ASN A 65 24.80 -7.15 -28.55
C ASN A 65 23.76 -8.24 -28.27
N THR A 66 22.52 -8.07 -28.78
CA THR A 66 21.50 -9.12 -28.74
C THR A 66 21.92 -10.33 -29.58
N TYR A 67 22.46 -10.12 -30.78
CA TYR A 67 23.03 -11.20 -31.61
C TYR A 67 24.18 -11.93 -30.90
N LYS A 68 25.11 -11.19 -30.29
CA LYS A 68 26.20 -11.76 -29.48
C LYS A 68 25.67 -12.66 -28.36
N ASN A 69 24.61 -12.23 -27.67
CA ASN A 69 23.99 -13.03 -26.62
C ASN A 69 23.35 -14.31 -27.19
N HIS A 70 22.65 -14.22 -28.32
CA HIS A 70 22.11 -15.41 -29.00
C HIS A 70 23.23 -16.39 -29.40
N VAL A 71 24.31 -15.90 -30.01
CA VAL A 71 25.47 -16.74 -30.38
C VAL A 71 26.10 -17.39 -29.14
N HIS A 72 26.15 -16.68 -28.01
CA HIS A 72 26.67 -17.24 -26.77
C HIS A 72 25.75 -18.34 -26.20
N THR A 73 24.43 -18.15 -26.25
CA THR A 73 23.46 -19.18 -25.87
C THR A 73 23.56 -20.40 -26.78
N GLU A 74 23.61 -20.20 -28.10
CA GLU A 74 23.83 -21.27 -29.09
C GLU A 74 25.13 -22.03 -28.84
N TYR A 75 26.21 -21.33 -28.50
CA TYR A 75 27.47 -21.95 -28.13
C TYR A 75 27.34 -22.83 -26.87
N GLN A 76 26.64 -22.35 -25.84
CA GLN A 76 26.41 -23.11 -24.61
C GLN A 76 25.56 -24.36 -24.87
N GLU A 77 24.48 -24.23 -25.64
CA GLU A 77 23.60 -25.36 -25.99
C GLU A 77 24.33 -26.38 -26.86
N ASN A 78 25.09 -25.94 -27.87
CA ASN A 78 25.92 -26.84 -28.68
C ASN A 78 27.00 -27.54 -27.85
N THR A 79 27.60 -26.87 -26.87
CA THR A 79 28.57 -27.48 -25.96
C THR A 79 27.92 -28.56 -25.09
N ARG A 80 26.71 -28.32 -24.59
CA ARG A 80 25.93 -29.32 -23.84
C ARG A 80 25.57 -30.52 -24.71
N LEU A 81 25.15 -30.26 -25.94
CA LEU A 81 24.80 -31.30 -26.91
C LEU A 81 26.02 -32.17 -27.27
N LEU A 82 27.18 -31.56 -27.50
CA LEU A 82 28.44 -32.27 -27.74
C LEU A 82 28.85 -33.14 -26.55
N PHE A 83 28.68 -32.64 -25.33
CA PHE A 83 28.95 -33.43 -24.12
C PHE A 83 28.00 -34.63 -23.99
N ALA A 84 26.70 -34.42 -24.26
CA ALA A 84 25.70 -35.49 -24.26
C ALA A 84 26.01 -36.56 -25.33
N HIS A 85 26.37 -36.15 -26.55
CA HIS A 85 26.78 -37.07 -27.61
C HIS A 85 28.06 -37.82 -27.26
N LYS A 86 29.04 -37.18 -26.62
CA LYS A 86 30.25 -37.86 -26.14
C LYS A 86 29.90 -38.94 -25.11
N GLN A 87 29.04 -38.62 -24.14
CA GLN A 87 28.61 -39.58 -23.13
C GLN A 87 27.82 -40.73 -23.75
N GLN A 88 26.97 -40.45 -24.73
CA GLN A 88 26.24 -41.48 -25.48
C GLN A 88 27.21 -42.38 -26.26
N MET A 89 28.21 -41.82 -26.94
CA MET A 89 29.23 -42.61 -27.65
C MET A 89 30.01 -43.51 -26.69
N GLU A 90 30.39 -43.02 -25.51
CA GLU A 90 31.05 -43.84 -24.48
C GLU A 90 30.17 -44.98 -23.95
N GLN A 91 28.85 -44.76 -23.86
CA GLN A 91 27.89 -45.82 -23.51
C GLN A 91 27.76 -46.86 -24.62
N GLU A 92 27.67 -46.43 -25.89
CA GLU A 92 27.64 -47.33 -27.06
C GLU A 92 28.88 -48.22 -27.14
N VAL A 93 30.07 -47.67 -26.84
CA VAL A 93 31.32 -48.46 -26.78
C VAL A 93 31.23 -49.54 -25.70
N LYS A 94 30.69 -49.22 -24.51
CA LYS A 94 30.50 -50.19 -23.42
C LYS A 94 29.49 -51.28 -23.80
N LEU A 95 28.38 -50.91 -24.44
CA LEU A 95 27.37 -51.84 -24.92
C LEU A 95 27.95 -52.79 -25.97
N ARG A 96 28.70 -52.26 -26.94
CA ARG A 96 29.39 -53.06 -27.94
C ARG A 96 30.36 -54.04 -27.31
N GLN A 97 31.11 -53.64 -26.29
CA GLN A 97 32.01 -54.54 -25.57
C GLN A 97 31.24 -55.68 -24.88
N LEU A 98 30.12 -55.38 -24.24
CA LEU A 98 29.27 -56.40 -23.61
C LEU A 98 28.71 -57.39 -24.65
N CYS A 99 28.23 -56.88 -25.79
CA CYS A 99 27.75 -57.72 -26.88
C CYS A 99 28.86 -58.62 -27.45
N THR A 100 30.09 -58.10 -27.57
CA THR A 100 31.23 -58.87 -28.05
C THR A 100 31.61 -59.98 -27.05
N ASN A 101 31.65 -59.67 -25.76
CA ASN A 101 31.92 -60.65 -24.71
C ASN A 101 30.86 -61.76 -24.67
N GLU A 102 29.59 -61.42 -24.89
CA GLU A 102 28.49 -62.37 -24.93
C GLU A 102 28.57 -63.27 -26.19
N ALA A 103 28.92 -62.69 -27.34
CA ALA A 103 29.19 -63.45 -28.56
C ALA A 103 30.35 -64.44 -28.35
N ASP A 104 31.47 -64.00 -27.76
CA ASP A 104 32.62 -64.87 -27.44
C ASP A 104 32.27 -65.97 -26.42
N ARG A 105 31.28 -65.74 -25.54
CA ARG A 105 30.76 -66.77 -24.64
C ARG A 105 29.94 -67.80 -25.42
N LEU A 106 29.02 -67.33 -26.26
CA LEU A 106 28.18 -68.20 -27.08
C LEU A 106 29.02 -69.04 -28.06
N ASP A 107 30.07 -68.48 -28.65
CA ASP A 107 30.99 -69.23 -29.51
C ASP A 107 31.71 -70.36 -28.75
N ARG A 108 32.09 -70.13 -27.50
CA ARG A 108 32.64 -71.18 -26.62
C ARG A 108 31.60 -72.26 -26.31
N ASP A 109 30.38 -71.87 -25.99
CA ASP A 109 29.28 -72.82 -25.74
C ASP A 109 28.99 -73.67 -26.98
N VAL A 110 29.01 -73.07 -28.18
CA VAL A 110 28.86 -73.78 -29.47
C VAL A 110 30.01 -74.77 -29.70
N LEU A 111 31.25 -74.40 -29.40
CA LEU A 111 32.40 -75.32 -29.49
C LEU A 111 32.27 -76.51 -28.53
N ASP A 112 31.83 -76.27 -27.29
CA ASP A 112 31.62 -77.33 -26.30
C ASP A 112 30.45 -78.25 -26.69
N CYS A 113 29.34 -77.69 -27.16
CA CYS A 113 28.21 -78.47 -27.69
C CYS A 113 28.64 -79.32 -28.90
N ASN A 114 29.45 -78.78 -29.81
CA ASN A 114 29.96 -79.53 -30.95
C ASN A 114 30.90 -80.67 -30.52
N LYS A 115 31.71 -80.46 -29.47
CA LYS A 115 32.55 -81.52 -28.91
C LYS A 115 31.71 -82.63 -28.29
N GLN A 116 30.69 -82.29 -27.49
CA GLN A 116 29.75 -83.25 -26.92
C GLN A 116 28.99 -84.02 -28.02
N SER A 117 28.57 -83.34 -29.07
CA SER A 117 27.91 -83.96 -30.23
C SER A 117 28.83 -84.98 -30.92
N LYS A 118 30.11 -84.63 -31.14
CA LYS A 118 31.11 -85.57 -31.68
C LYS A 118 31.33 -86.77 -30.76
N ASP A 119 31.42 -86.57 -29.44
CA ASP A 119 31.57 -87.66 -28.48
C ASP A 119 30.35 -88.60 -28.49
N ILE A 120 29.14 -88.05 -28.58
CA ILE A 120 27.91 -88.83 -28.73
C ILE A 120 27.91 -89.60 -30.06
N GLN A 121 28.31 -88.98 -31.17
CA GLN A 121 28.40 -89.64 -32.47
C GLN A 121 29.38 -90.81 -32.43
N THR A 122 30.57 -90.65 -31.84
CA THR A 122 31.52 -91.77 -31.70
C THR A 122 30.97 -92.89 -30.82
N ARG A 123 30.14 -92.58 -29.82
CA ARG A 123 29.45 -93.58 -28.98
C ARG A 123 28.35 -94.30 -29.76
N ILE A 124 27.60 -93.59 -30.59
CA ILE A 124 26.61 -94.16 -31.51
C ILE A 124 27.31 -95.12 -32.49
N ASP A 125 28.40 -94.70 -33.12
CA ASP A 125 29.14 -95.54 -34.08
C ASP A 125 29.70 -96.82 -33.40
N ARG A 126 30.16 -96.72 -32.15
CA ARG A 126 30.57 -97.89 -31.36
C ARG A 126 29.40 -98.84 -31.08
N LEU A 127 28.24 -98.31 -30.72
CA LEU A 127 27.03 -99.10 -30.46
C LEU A 127 26.48 -99.74 -31.73
N GLN A 128 26.48 -99.02 -32.86
CA GLN A 128 26.08 -99.57 -34.16
C GLN A 128 26.98 -100.74 -34.57
N ASN A 129 28.31 -100.59 -34.40
CA ASN A 129 29.26 -101.67 -34.65
C ASN A 129 29.00 -102.91 -33.76
N LEU A 130 28.67 -102.70 -32.48
CA LEU A 130 28.26 -103.77 -31.55
C LEU A 130 26.96 -104.46 -32.00
N ILE A 131 25.95 -103.68 -32.42
CA ILE A 131 24.67 -104.19 -32.92
C ILE A 131 24.90 -105.07 -34.16
N THR A 132 25.71 -104.62 -35.14
CA THR A 132 26.04 -105.46 -36.30
C THR A 132 26.75 -106.77 -35.94
N LYS A 133 27.59 -106.77 -34.89
CA LYS A 133 28.21 -108.00 -34.38
C LYS A 133 27.19 -108.93 -33.72
N TYR A 134 26.25 -108.39 -32.95
CA TYR A 134 25.19 -109.18 -32.30
C TYR A 134 24.16 -109.72 -33.28
N LEU A 135 23.82 -108.96 -34.34
CA LEU A 135 22.93 -109.44 -35.41
C LEU A 135 23.54 -110.64 -36.16
N LYS A 136 24.83 -110.60 -36.50
CA LYS A 136 25.53 -111.76 -37.09
C LYS A 136 25.53 -113.00 -36.17
N LYS A 137 25.60 -112.79 -34.85
CA LYS A 137 25.51 -113.86 -33.85
C LYS A 137 24.07 -114.39 -33.69
N ALA A 138 23.07 -113.53 -33.87
CA ALA A 138 21.67 -113.93 -33.87
C ALA A 138 21.33 -114.78 -35.11
N ASP A 139 21.88 -114.43 -36.28
CA ASP A 139 21.70 -115.22 -37.50
C ASP A 139 22.34 -116.61 -37.42
N SER A 140 23.48 -116.77 -36.74
CA SER A 140 24.06 -118.10 -36.47
C SER A 140 23.21 -118.95 -35.52
N MET A 141 22.61 -118.35 -34.48
CA MET A 141 21.70 -119.06 -33.57
C MET A 141 20.35 -119.39 -34.23
N LYS A 142 19.89 -118.57 -35.19
CA LYS A 142 18.68 -118.81 -35.96
C LYS A 142 18.76 -120.07 -36.84
N ALA A 143 19.97 -120.46 -37.28
CA ALA A 143 20.20 -121.72 -37.98
C ALA A 143 20.09 -122.95 -37.06
N GLU A 144 20.31 -122.80 -35.74
CA GLU A 144 20.15 -123.86 -34.74
C GLU A 144 18.68 -124.04 -34.29
N VAL A 145 17.90 -122.95 -34.22
CA VAL A 145 16.51 -122.94 -33.72
C VAL A 145 15.48 -123.54 -34.69
N CYS A 146 15.83 -123.76 -35.96
CA CYS A 146 15.04 -124.64 -36.84
C CYS A 146 14.98 -126.11 -36.34
N GLY A 147 15.74 -126.47 -35.30
CA GLY A 147 15.67 -127.77 -34.62
C GLY A 147 14.57 -127.94 -33.55
N GLU A 148 13.91 -126.90 -33.04
CA GLU A 148 13.13 -127.03 -31.78
C GLU A 148 11.65 -126.61 -31.87
N ARG A 149 10.80 -127.59 -32.18
CA ARG A 149 9.33 -127.56 -32.09
C ARG A 149 8.79 -127.39 -30.64
N GLY A 150 9.66 -127.20 -29.64
CA GLY A 150 9.34 -127.02 -28.22
C GLY A 150 8.93 -125.59 -27.82
N ALA A 151 9.29 -124.57 -28.61
CA ALA A 151 8.99 -123.17 -28.29
C ALA A 151 7.49 -122.84 -28.25
N LEU A 152 6.62 -123.63 -28.90
CA LEU A 152 5.21 -123.29 -29.09
C LEU A 152 4.35 -123.47 -27.82
N ALA A 153 4.84 -124.20 -26.81
CA ALA A 153 4.12 -124.43 -25.55
C ALA A 153 4.31 -123.28 -24.53
N GLU A 154 5.45 -122.59 -24.54
CA GLU A 154 5.76 -121.51 -23.58
C GLU A 154 5.04 -120.18 -23.90
N TRP A 155 4.74 -119.91 -25.18
CA TRP A 155 4.01 -118.70 -25.59
C TRP A 155 2.57 -118.63 -25.04
N ARG A 156 1.93 -119.77 -24.78
CA ARG A 156 0.57 -119.81 -24.21
C ARG A 156 0.54 -119.40 -22.73
N ALA A 157 1.59 -119.71 -21.96
CA ALA A 157 1.70 -119.32 -20.55
C ALA A 157 2.07 -117.85 -20.34
N ALA A 158 2.68 -117.19 -21.35
CA ALA A 158 3.06 -115.78 -21.28
C ALA A 158 1.85 -114.84 -21.40
N LEU A 159 0.85 -115.16 -22.22
CA LEU A 159 -0.33 -114.31 -22.46
C LEU A 159 -1.24 -114.16 -21.23
N GLU A 160 -1.37 -115.20 -20.40
CA GLU A 160 -2.19 -115.14 -19.17
C GLU A 160 -1.61 -114.22 -18.08
N ARG A 161 -0.29 -113.96 -18.10
CA ARG A 161 0.36 -113.03 -17.15
C ARG A 161 0.15 -111.55 -17.51
N TYR A 162 0.02 -111.20 -18.80
CA TYR A 162 -0.17 -109.81 -19.25
C TYR A 162 -1.54 -109.22 -18.91
N ALA A 163 -2.57 -110.04 -18.68
CA ALA A 163 -3.91 -109.56 -18.32
C ALA A 163 -3.96 -108.93 -16.91
N CYS A 164 -3.19 -109.47 -15.96
CA CYS A 164 -3.10 -108.92 -14.59
C CYS A 164 -2.42 -107.54 -14.58
N ASP A 165 -1.36 -107.36 -15.39
CA ASP A 165 -0.62 -106.10 -15.46
C ASP A 165 -1.49 -104.95 -16.02
N ILE A 166 -2.36 -105.23 -17.00
CA ILE A 166 -3.32 -104.26 -17.54
C ILE A 166 -4.28 -103.77 -16.46
N THR A 167 -4.83 -104.68 -15.63
CA THR A 167 -5.76 -104.30 -14.55
C THR A 167 -5.09 -103.46 -13.46
N ALA A 168 -3.80 -103.69 -13.16
CA ALA A 168 -3.04 -102.87 -12.21
C ALA A 168 -2.82 -101.43 -12.74
N ILE A 169 -2.49 -101.29 -14.02
CA ILE A 169 -2.32 -99.98 -14.67
C ILE A 169 -3.66 -99.19 -14.66
N GLU A 170 -4.79 -99.85 -14.93
CA GLU A 170 -6.11 -99.21 -14.84
C GLU A 170 -6.47 -98.74 -13.42
N GLN A 171 -6.04 -99.46 -12.39
CA GLN A 171 -6.25 -99.03 -11.00
C GLN A 171 -5.38 -97.84 -10.62
N PHE A 172 -4.09 -97.84 -10.98
CA PHE A 172 -3.20 -96.70 -10.71
C PHE A 172 -3.65 -95.44 -11.47
N THR A 173 -4.05 -95.56 -12.73
CA THR A 173 -4.58 -94.43 -13.49
C THR A 173 -5.85 -93.85 -12.87
N LYS A 174 -6.77 -94.68 -12.37
CA LYS A 174 -7.95 -94.20 -11.63
C LYS A 174 -7.58 -93.46 -10.34
N GLN A 175 -6.61 -93.98 -9.58
CA GLN A 175 -6.11 -93.33 -8.37
C GLN A 175 -5.44 -91.99 -8.67
N ASP A 176 -4.61 -91.93 -9.72
CA ASP A 176 -3.96 -90.70 -10.16
C ASP A 176 -4.96 -89.65 -10.63
N ILE A 177 -5.99 -90.03 -11.38
CA ILE A 177 -7.09 -89.14 -11.79
C ILE A 177 -7.84 -88.61 -10.57
N SER A 178 -8.14 -89.46 -9.58
CA SER A 178 -8.80 -89.05 -8.34
C SER A 178 -7.94 -88.04 -7.56
N LYS A 179 -6.65 -88.32 -7.44
CA LYS A 179 -5.68 -87.44 -6.75
C LYS A 179 -5.50 -86.11 -7.49
N ALA A 180 -5.46 -86.12 -8.82
CA ALA A 180 -5.40 -84.91 -9.64
C ALA A 180 -6.64 -84.03 -9.43
N LYS A 181 -7.85 -84.63 -9.40
CA LYS A 181 -9.10 -83.90 -9.10
C LYS A 181 -9.09 -83.31 -7.68
N ALA A 182 -8.60 -84.05 -6.68
CA ALA A 182 -8.47 -83.55 -5.31
C ALA A 182 -7.50 -82.37 -5.21
N LEU A 183 -6.36 -82.44 -5.91
CA LEU A 183 -5.40 -81.33 -5.96
C LEU A 183 -5.96 -80.11 -6.70
N GLU A 184 -6.68 -80.30 -7.80
CA GLU A 184 -7.31 -79.20 -8.54
C GLU A 184 -8.38 -78.48 -7.72
N THR A 185 -9.24 -79.23 -7.00
CA THR A 185 -10.22 -78.62 -6.09
C THR A 185 -9.55 -77.86 -4.94
N LYS A 186 -8.44 -78.37 -4.40
CA LYS A 186 -7.64 -77.66 -3.39
C LYS A 186 -7.02 -76.37 -3.95
N ARG A 187 -6.48 -76.43 -5.18
CA ARG A 187 -5.93 -75.25 -5.88
C ARG A 187 -7.00 -74.18 -6.08
N GLN A 188 -8.21 -74.56 -6.49
CA GLN A 188 -9.33 -73.63 -6.68
C GLN A 188 -9.76 -72.97 -5.36
N LYS A 189 -9.84 -73.73 -4.26
CA LYS A 189 -10.14 -73.17 -2.93
C LYS A 189 -9.09 -72.16 -2.48
N LEU A 190 -7.80 -72.52 -2.58
CA LEU A 190 -6.70 -71.61 -2.24
C LEU A 190 -6.69 -70.35 -3.12
N LYS A 191 -7.05 -70.48 -4.40
CA LYS A 191 -7.19 -69.31 -5.28
C LYS A 191 -8.31 -68.38 -4.81
N LEU A 192 -9.47 -68.91 -4.46
CA LEU A 192 -10.58 -68.10 -3.92
C LEU A 192 -10.19 -67.40 -2.61
N GLU A 193 -9.47 -68.07 -1.72
CA GLU A 193 -8.96 -67.47 -0.48
C GLU A 193 -7.94 -66.36 -0.76
N HIS A 194 -6.99 -66.62 -1.67
CA HIS A 194 -6.03 -65.62 -2.12
C HIS A 194 -6.73 -64.37 -2.69
N ASP A 195 -7.68 -64.56 -3.61
CA ASP A 195 -8.37 -63.45 -4.27
C ASP A 195 -9.18 -62.63 -3.26
N ARG A 196 -9.84 -63.28 -2.28
CA ARG A 196 -10.51 -62.59 -1.16
C ARG A 196 -9.55 -61.77 -0.29
N MET A 197 -8.39 -62.34 0.04
CA MET A 197 -7.39 -61.63 0.86
C MET A 197 -6.77 -60.47 0.09
N HIS A 198 -6.55 -60.64 -1.21
CA HIS A 198 -6.05 -59.58 -2.08
C HIS A 198 -7.06 -58.42 -2.19
N GLU A 199 -8.33 -58.71 -2.44
CA GLU A 199 -9.40 -57.70 -2.44
C GLU A 199 -9.50 -56.95 -1.10
N ARG A 200 -9.41 -57.68 0.02
CA ARG A 200 -9.40 -57.07 1.35
C ARG A 200 -8.20 -56.15 1.57
N LEU A 201 -7.02 -56.56 1.12
CA LEU A 201 -5.80 -55.76 1.22
C LEU A 201 -5.91 -54.49 0.36
N VAL A 202 -6.41 -54.59 -0.87
CA VAL A 202 -6.64 -53.43 -1.75
C VAL A 202 -7.62 -52.44 -1.10
N GLN A 203 -8.70 -52.92 -0.49
CA GLN A 203 -9.64 -52.07 0.26
C GLN A 203 -8.96 -51.37 1.44
N LEU A 204 -8.16 -52.09 2.23
CA LEU A 204 -7.46 -51.52 3.38
C LEU A 204 -6.44 -50.45 2.94
N VAL A 205 -5.68 -50.69 1.87
CA VAL A 205 -4.74 -49.71 1.30
C VAL A 205 -5.49 -48.47 0.79
N SER A 206 -6.60 -48.67 0.08
CA SER A 206 -7.44 -47.56 -0.38
C SER A 206 -7.96 -46.71 0.79
N ASN A 207 -8.46 -47.35 1.84
CA ASN A 207 -8.95 -46.67 3.03
C ASN A 207 -7.83 -45.93 3.76
N LEU A 208 -6.67 -46.56 3.98
CA LEU A 208 -5.51 -45.93 4.59
C LEU A 208 -5.08 -44.68 3.79
N SER A 209 -5.00 -44.78 2.47
CA SER A 209 -4.66 -43.64 1.61
C SER A 209 -5.68 -42.50 1.70
N ALA A 210 -6.95 -42.81 1.98
CA ALA A 210 -8.01 -41.83 2.12
C ALA A 210 -7.91 -41.10 3.46
N GLU A 211 -7.62 -41.84 4.53
CA GLU A 211 -7.36 -41.31 5.87
C GLU A 211 -6.08 -40.45 5.90
N GLU A 212 -4.98 -40.90 5.27
CA GLU A 212 -3.74 -40.11 5.15
C GLU A 212 -4.01 -38.77 4.46
N ARG A 213 -4.72 -38.80 3.32
CA ARG A 213 -5.14 -37.56 2.63
C ARG A 213 -6.06 -36.68 3.49
N ALA A 214 -6.88 -37.27 4.37
CA ALA A 214 -7.72 -36.52 5.28
C ALA A 214 -6.88 -35.85 6.38
N CYS A 215 -5.93 -36.57 6.97
CA CYS A 215 -4.96 -36.03 7.93
C CYS A 215 -4.13 -34.88 7.35
N ASP A 216 -3.67 -35.01 6.09
CA ASP A 216 -2.94 -33.93 5.42
C ASP A 216 -3.82 -32.67 5.27
N ARG A 217 -5.08 -32.83 4.84
CA ARG A 217 -6.03 -31.71 4.74
C ARG A 217 -6.29 -31.07 6.10
N ILE A 218 -6.51 -31.86 7.15
CA ILE A 218 -6.72 -31.35 8.51
C ILE A 218 -5.47 -30.60 8.98
N SER A 219 -4.27 -31.11 8.69
CA SER A 219 -3.01 -30.46 9.07
C SER A 219 -2.86 -29.09 8.40
N VAL A 220 -3.18 -28.99 7.11
CA VAL A 220 -3.20 -27.70 6.38
C VAL A 220 -4.22 -26.74 7.00
N GLN A 221 -5.45 -27.21 7.26
CA GLN A 221 -6.49 -26.37 7.87
C GLN A 221 -6.10 -25.88 9.28
N VAL A 222 -5.43 -26.72 10.08
CA VAL A 222 -4.92 -26.31 11.39
C VAL A 222 -3.84 -25.24 11.25
N MET A 223 -2.91 -25.38 10.30
CA MET A 223 -1.88 -24.39 10.04
C MET A 223 -2.48 -23.05 9.56
N GLU A 224 -3.44 -23.09 8.64
CA GLU A 224 -4.18 -21.91 8.19
C GLU A 224 -4.91 -21.23 9.35
N GLY A 225 -5.65 -21.99 10.15
CA GLY A 225 -6.36 -21.46 11.33
C GLY A 225 -5.42 -20.87 12.40
N MET A 226 -4.21 -21.42 12.56
CA MET A 226 -3.20 -20.85 13.47
C MET A 226 -2.66 -19.52 12.96
N GLU A 227 -2.43 -19.37 11.65
CA GLU A 227 -1.98 -18.10 11.06
C GLU A 227 -3.08 -17.04 11.12
N GLU A 228 -4.34 -17.40 10.83
CA GLU A 228 -5.50 -16.52 11.01
C GLU A 228 -5.63 -16.03 12.46
N ARG A 229 -5.51 -16.94 13.44
CA ARG A 229 -5.52 -16.60 14.86
C ARG A 229 -4.39 -15.61 15.21
N LYS A 230 -3.18 -15.84 14.71
CA LYS A 230 -2.02 -14.97 14.94
C LYS A 230 -2.24 -13.58 14.33
N GLN A 231 -2.79 -13.51 13.12
CA GLN A 231 -3.14 -12.24 12.47
C GLN A 231 -4.21 -11.49 13.27
N MET A 232 -5.27 -12.18 13.71
CA MET A 232 -6.31 -11.60 14.56
C MET A 232 -5.75 -11.08 15.89
N MET A 233 -4.85 -11.84 16.54
CA MET A 233 -4.18 -11.40 17.77
C MET A 233 -3.31 -10.16 17.55
N SER A 234 -2.59 -10.08 16.43
CA SER A 234 -1.82 -8.89 16.06
C SER A 234 -2.73 -7.67 15.85
N MET A 235 -3.83 -7.84 15.11
CA MET A 235 -4.83 -6.79 14.88
C MET A 235 -5.47 -6.33 16.19
N TRP A 236 -5.84 -7.26 17.07
CA TRP A 236 -6.43 -6.96 18.37
C TRP A 236 -5.45 -6.19 19.27
N THR A 237 -4.18 -6.60 19.29
CA THR A 237 -3.12 -5.91 20.04
C THR A 237 -2.90 -4.49 19.52
N ALA A 238 -2.90 -4.30 18.19
CA ALA A 238 -2.80 -2.97 17.57
C ALA A 238 -4.02 -2.09 17.88
N ALA A 239 -5.23 -2.68 17.91
CA ALA A 239 -6.46 -1.96 18.26
C ALA A 239 -6.44 -1.51 19.74
N VAL A 240 -6.01 -2.37 20.65
CA VAL A 240 -5.85 -2.04 22.09
C VAL A 240 -4.85 -0.91 22.28
N GLU A 241 -3.71 -0.95 21.57
CA GLU A 241 -2.71 0.12 21.69
C GLU A 241 -3.22 1.45 21.09
N ASN A 242 -3.99 1.39 20.01
CA ASN A 242 -4.66 2.58 19.46
C ASN A 242 -5.65 3.20 20.46
N LEU A 243 -6.46 2.37 21.13
CA LEU A 243 -7.38 2.82 22.17
C LEU A 243 -6.61 3.47 23.34
N ARG A 244 -5.53 2.85 23.82
CA ARG A 244 -4.66 3.45 24.86
C ARG A 244 -4.09 4.79 24.45
N GLN A 245 -3.67 4.94 23.19
CA GLN A 245 -3.16 6.20 22.67
C GLN A 245 -4.27 7.25 22.61
N ARG A 246 -5.48 6.90 22.15
CA ARG A 246 -6.65 7.79 22.16
C ARG A 246 -7.03 8.23 23.57
N ASP A 247 -6.99 7.33 24.55
CA ASP A 247 -7.27 7.68 25.96
C ASP A 247 -6.24 8.66 26.54
N LYS A 248 -4.96 8.56 26.13
CA LYS A 248 -3.94 9.55 26.46
C LYS A 248 -4.25 10.89 25.79
N ASP A 249 -4.57 10.88 24.50
CA ASP A 249 -4.91 12.09 23.75
C ASP A 249 -6.16 12.79 24.33
N ILE A 250 -7.19 12.03 24.71
CA ILE A 250 -8.41 12.57 25.36
C ILE A 250 -8.06 13.22 26.70
N ARG A 251 -7.20 12.60 27.52
CA ARG A 251 -6.74 13.20 28.78
C ARG A 251 -6.01 14.51 28.54
N HIS A 252 -5.10 14.58 27.57
CA HIS A 252 -4.43 15.82 27.22
C HIS A 252 -5.38 16.90 26.71
N ILE A 253 -6.35 16.54 25.86
CA ILE A 253 -7.38 17.50 25.39
C ILE A 253 -8.21 18.03 26.57
N ARG A 254 -8.55 17.19 27.55
CA ARG A 254 -9.26 17.63 28.76
C ARG A 254 -8.42 18.58 29.62
N GLU A 255 -7.13 18.29 29.80
CA GLU A 255 -6.20 19.19 30.49
C GLU A 255 -6.11 20.55 29.80
N ASP A 256 -5.97 20.53 28.46
CA ASP A 256 -5.89 21.76 27.67
C ASP A 256 -7.21 22.55 27.72
N TYR A 257 -8.36 21.86 27.69
CA TYR A 257 -9.69 22.48 27.82
C TYR A 257 -9.88 23.12 29.20
N ALA A 258 -9.57 22.41 30.29
CA ALA A 258 -9.68 22.95 31.65
C ALA A 258 -8.83 24.22 31.81
N ALA A 259 -7.62 24.22 31.24
CA ALA A 259 -6.73 25.36 31.31
C ALA A 259 -7.10 26.50 30.33
N LEU A 260 -7.96 26.26 29.33
CA LEU A 260 -8.58 27.32 28.52
C LEU A 260 -9.82 27.89 29.22
N GLU A 261 -10.57 27.05 29.91
CA GLU A 261 -11.74 27.46 30.71
C GLU A 261 -11.34 28.36 31.88
N THR A 262 -10.24 28.06 32.57
CA THR A 262 -9.69 28.96 33.59
C THR A 262 -9.25 30.31 33.00
N GLU A 263 -8.60 30.31 31.84
CA GLU A 263 -8.16 31.54 31.16
C GLU A 263 -9.36 32.38 30.72
N ALA A 264 -10.40 31.74 30.17
CA ALA A 264 -11.66 32.40 29.80
C ALA A 264 -12.39 32.99 31.02
N ASN A 265 -12.44 32.27 32.15
CA ASN A 265 -13.03 32.76 33.38
C ASN A 265 -12.27 33.98 33.94
N ASN A 266 -10.94 33.95 33.94
CA ASN A 266 -10.11 35.08 34.35
C ASN A 266 -10.35 36.31 33.47
N LEU A 267 -10.42 36.13 32.15
CA LEU A 267 -10.75 37.22 31.21
C LEU A 267 -12.16 37.77 31.46
N ALA A 268 -13.15 36.92 31.71
CA ALA A 268 -14.51 37.34 32.02
C ALA A 268 -14.58 38.11 33.34
N GLU A 269 -13.76 37.75 34.33
CA GLU A 269 -13.64 38.46 35.60
C GLU A 269 -12.98 39.82 35.41
N GLN A 270 -11.87 39.91 34.65
CA GLN A 270 -11.24 41.19 34.29
C GLN A 270 -12.20 42.11 33.53
N CYS A 271 -12.99 41.58 32.59
CA CYS A 271 -14.03 42.37 31.91
C CYS A 271 -15.09 42.87 32.89
N ARG A 272 -15.52 42.05 33.86
CA ARG A 272 -16.47 42.48 34.91
C ARG A 272 -15.88 43.59 35.78
N GLU A 273 -14.62 43.46 36.20
CA GLU A 273 -13.92 44.48 36.98
C GLU A 273 -13.78 45.80 36.20
N GLN A 274 -13.37 45.74 34.93
CA GLN A 274 -13.27 46.92 34.07
C GLN A 274 -14.63 47.59 33.84
N GLN A 275 -15.69 46.80 33.65
CA GLN A 275 -17.06 47.31 33.53
C GLN A 275 -17.49 48.02 34.81
N ALA A 276 -17.29 47.39 35.98
CA ALA A 276 -17.60 47.97 37.28
C ALA A 276 -16.82 49.27 37.53
N PHE A 277 -15.53 49.30 37.19
CA PHE A 277 -14.72 50.51 37.25
C PHE A 277 -15.26 51.62 36.33
N CYS A 278 -15.62 51.29 35.08
CA CYS A 278 -16.22 52.28 34.16
C CYS A 278 -17.54 52.84 34.69
N ASP A 279 -18.41 52.00 35.24
CA ASP A 279 -19.68 52.42 35.80
C ASP A 279 -19.47 53.29 37.06
N GLN A 280 -18.50 52.94 37.90
CA GLN A 280 -18.10 53.78 39.03
C GLN A 280 -17.56 55.15 38.58
N GLN A 281 -16.69 55.19 37.55
CA GLN A 281 -16.18 56.45 37.01
C GLN A 281 -17.29 57.29 36.37
N ARG A 282 -18.26 56.68 35.69
CA ARG A 282 -19.46 57.38 35.19
C ARG A 282 -20.27 57.98 36.34
N GLY A 283 -20.46 57.25 37.43
CA GLY A 283 -21.10 57.74 38.64
C GLY A 283 -20.37 58.94 39.24
N ASN A 284 -19.08 58.80 39.51
CA ASN A 284 -18.23 59.88 40.04
C ASN A 284 -18.27 61.13 39.15
N ASN A 285 -18.21 60.95 37.81
CA ASN A 285 -18.24 62.06 36.88
C ASN A 285 -19.61 62.75 36.89
N ASN A 286 -20.70 61.98 36.99
CA ASN A 286 -22.05 62.53 37.15
C ASN A 286 -22.19 63.34 38.46
N ASP A 287 -21.66 62.82 39.57
CA ASP A 287 -21.64 63.54 40.85
C ASP A 287 -20.85 64.84 40.76
N ALA A 288 -19.67 64.81 40.12
CA ALA A 288 -18.86 66.01 39.86
C ALA A 288 -19.58 67.01 38.95
N THR A 289 -20.38 66.56 37.97
CA THR A 289 -21.21 67.47 37.15
C THR A 289 -22.34 68.12 37.96
N LEU A 290 -22.99 67.38 38.86
CA LEU A 290 -24.01 67.92 39.75
C LEU A 290 -23.41 68.96 40.72
N GLU A 291 -22.24 68.67 41.28
CA GLU A 291 -21.51 69.60 42.14
C GLU A 291 -21.08 70.85 41.37
N ASN A 292 -20.57 70.71 40.15
CA ASN A 292 -20.26 71.86 39.28
C ASN A 292 -21.51 72.70 38.96
N MET A 293 -22.66 72.07 38.70
CA MET A 293 -23.92 72.79 38.49
C MET A 293 -24.34 73.56 39.74
N ALA A 294 -24.20 72.97 40.93
CA ALA A 294 -24.49 73.62 42.19
C ALA A 294 -23.58 74.84 42.42
N LEU A 295 -22.27 74.68 42.22
CA LEU A 295 -21.28 75.76 42.31
C LEU A 295 -21.53 76.86 41.28
N ALA A 296 -21.88 76.52 40.03
CA ALA A 296 -22.23 77.48 38.99
C ALA A 296 -23.48 78.30 39.37
N THR A 297 -24.47 77.65 39.98
CA THR A 297 -25.69 78.32 40.48
C THR A 297 -25.34 79.29 41.62
N GLN A 298 -24.51 78.88 42.57
CA GLN A 298 -24.02 79.74 43.65
C GLN A 298 -23.22 80.95 43.10
N LEU A 299 -22.32 80.72 42.14
CA LEU A 299 -21.58 81.77 41.47
C LEU A 299 -22.51 82.79 40.78
N SER A 300 -23.56 82.30 40.12
CA SER A 300 -24.57 83.16 39.50
C SER A 300 -25.30 84.02 40.54
N GLN A 301 -25.68 83.44 41.68
CA GLN A 301 -26.32 84.18 42.78
C GLN A 301 -25.38 85.27 43.35
N ILE A 302 -24.11 84.94 43.58
CA ILE A 302 -23.11 85.90 44.05
C ILE A 302 -22.91 87.04 43.04
N ARG A 303 -22.88 86.73 41.73
CA ARG A 303 -22.78 87.76 40.68
C ARG A 303 -23.97 88.71 40.69
N ILE A 304 -25.20 88.20 40.85
CA ILE A 304 -26.41 89.03 40.94
C ILE A 304 -26.34 89.92 42.19
N ALA A 305 -25.94 89.38 43.34
CA ALA A 305 -25.80 90.14 44.57
C ALA A 305 -24.73 91.25 44.45
N CYS A 306 -23.59 90.95 43.81
CA CYS A 306 -22.57 91.96 43.52
C CYS A 306 -23.12 93.06 42.62
N GLN A 307 -23.87 92.72 41.56
CA GLN A 307 -24.49 93.68 40.65
C GLN A 307 -25.44 94.63 41.40
N GLN A 308 -26.31 94.08 42.26
CA GLN A 308 -27.21 94.86 43.10
C GLN A 308 -26.46 95.82 44.03
N LEU A 309 -25.36 95.39 44.65
CA LEU A 309 -24.52 96.25 45.49
C LEU A 309 -23.87 97.37 44.68
N THR A 310 -23.42 97.12 43.45
CA THR A 310 -22.93 98.18 42.56
C THR A 310 -24.02 99.19 42.20
N ASP A 311 -25.24 98.74 41.92
CA ASP A 311 -26.35 99.63 41.60
C ASP A 311 -26.72 100.51 42.81
N ILE A 312 -26.75 99.94 44.01
CA ILE A 312 -26.95 100.69 45.27
C ILE A 312 -25.83 101.71 45.51
N ASN A 313 -24.56 101.33 45.28
CA ASN A 313 -23.45 102.27 45.40
C ASN A 313 -23.57 103.43 44.39
N ALA A 314 -24.04 103.15 43.17
CA ALA A 314 -24.27 104.20 42.16
C ALA A 314 -25.40 105.15 42.58
N THR A 315 -26.48 104.66 43.19
CA THR A 315 -27.55 105.52 43.72
C THR A 315 -27.06 106.38 44.87
N LEU A 316 -26.31 105.80 45.83
CA LEU A 316 -25.73 106.54 46.96
C LEU A 316 -24.74 107.62 46.50
N ASP A 317 -23.92 107.34 45.49
CA ASP A 317 -23.02 108.34 44.89
C ASP A 317 -23.80 109.50 44.23
N SER A 318 -24.93 109.20 43.59
CA SER A 318 -25.81 110.22 43.02
C SER A 318 -26.46 111.11 44.09
N GLU A 319 -26.88 110.53 45.22
CA GLU A 319 -27.43 111.24 46.37
C GLU A 319 -26.37 112.13 47.03
N ALA A 320 -25.15 111.60 47.24
CA ALA A 320 -24.03 112.36 47.78
C ALA A 320 -23.70 113.58 46.89
N LYS A 321 -23.69 113.41 45.55
CA LYS A 321 -23.51 114.51 44.60
C LYS A 321 -24.65 115.53 44.61
N SER A 322 -25.87 115.12 44.96
CA SER A 322 -27.01 116.05 45.14
C SER A 322 -26.85 116.88 46.41
N LEU A 323 -26.56 116.23 47.53
CA LEU A 323 -26.29 116.89 48.81
C LEU A 323 -25.10 117.85 48.74
N GLN A 324 -24.06 117.50 47.99
CA GLN A 324 -22.91 118.37 47.74
C GLN A 324 -23.32 119.65 46.98
N ARG A 325 -24.25 119.56 46.01
CA ARG A 325 -24.80 120.72 45.30
C ARG A 325 -25.63 121.60 46.22
N GLU A 326 -26.46 121.00 47.09
CA GLU A 326 -27.24 121.74 48.09
C GLU A 326 -26.34 122.49 49.09
N LEU A 327 -25.30 121.84 49.60
CA LEU A 327 -24.29 122.46 50.46
C LEU A 327 -23.59 123.64 49.79
N SER A 328 -23.22 123.50 48.50
CA SER A 328 -22.63 124.59 47.73
C SER A 328 -23.61 125.77 47.57
N ASN A 329 -24.89 125.50 47.36
CA ASN A 329 -25.92 126.55 47.26
C ASN A 329 -26.13 127.27 48.60
N MET A 330 -26.16 126.52 49.71
CA MET A 330 -26.26 127.10 51.05
C MET A 330 -25.04 127.95 51.39
N ARG A 331 -23.84 127.49 51.03
CA ARG A 331 -22.60 128.28 51.16
C ARG A 331 -22.67 129.60 50.38
N ASN A 332 -23.12 129.57 49.14
CA ASN A 332 -23.26 130.77 48.31
C ASN A 332 -24.30 131.77 48.89
N SER A 333 -25.39 131.27 49.47
CA SER A 333 -26.38 132.10 50.17
C SER A 333 -25.82 132.72 51.45
N LEU A 334 -25.00 131.98 52.20
CA LEU A 334 -24.33 132.48 53.40
C LEU A 334 -23.33 133.60 53.05
N GLU A 335 -22.57 133.44 51.96
CA GLU A 335 -21.64 134.47 51.46
C GLU A 335 -22.39 135.75 51.03
N LYS A 336 -23.57 135.63 50.41
CA LYS A 336 -24.45 136.78 50.12
C LYS A 336 -24.91 137.50 51.38
N LEU A 337 -25.39 136.76 52.39
CA LEU A 337 -25.81 137.33 53.68
C LEU A 337 -24.65 138.02 54.40
N HIS A 338 -23.44 137.47 54.35
CA HIS A 338 -22.25 138.12 54.91
C HIS A 338 -21.91 139.44 54.19
N ALA A 339 -22.09 139.52 52.86
CA ALA A 339 -21.90 140.75 52.11
C ALA A 339 -22.97 141.81 52.44
N GLU A 340 -24.23 141.42 52.58
CA GLU A 340 -25.32 142.31 53.04
C GLU A 340 -25.07 142.83 54.45
N ASN A 341 -24.61 141.97 55.36
CA ASN A 341 -24.32 142.36 56.75
C ASN A 341 -23.17 143.38 56.83
N ARG A 342 -22.15 143.25 55.95
CA ARG A 342 -21.08 144.26 55.79
C ARG A 342 -21.61 145.59 55.26
N ASN A 343 -22.58 145.58 54.34
CA ASN A 343 -23.22 146.81 53.86
C ASN A 343 -24.03 147.50 54.95
N ILE A 344 -24.78 146.74 55.76
CA ILE A 344 -25.56 147.28 56.90
C ILE A 344 -24.62 147.88 57.95
N THR A 345 -23.49 147.23 58.27
CA THR A 345 -22.51 147.80 59.21
C THR A 345 -21.88 149.10 58.68
N ASN A 346 -21.62 149.18 57.37
CA ASN A 346 -21.11 150.40 56.73
C ASN A 346 -22.15 151.53 56.72
N GLU A 347 -23.44 151.22 56.56
CA GLU A 347 -24.54 152.19 56.66
C GLU A 347 -24.77 152.67 58.11
N GLN A 348 -24.66 151.77 59.09
CA GLN A 348 -24.73 152.10 60.52
C GLN A 348 -23.64 153.11 60.91
N CYS A 349 -22.40 152.87 60.47
CA CYS A 349 -21.27 153.77 60.70
C CYS A 349 -21.49 155.16 60.07
N ARG A 350 -22.08 155.23 58.88
CA ARG A 350 -22.46 156.51 58.24
C ARG A 350 -23.55 157.25 59.01
N LYS A 351 -24.55 156.53 59.55
CA LYS A 351 -25.61 157.12 60.38
C LYS A 351 -25.10 157.60 61.74
N ASP A 352 -24.17 156.89 62.37
CA ASP A 352 -23.54 157.29 63.64
C ASP A 352 -22.67 158.56 63.48
N MET A 353 -21.98 158.71 62.35
CA MET A 353 -21.26 159.94 62.03
C MET A 353 -22.20 161.13 61.75
N ALA A 354 -23.35 160.89 61.12
CA ALA A 354 -24.38 161.91 60.93
C ALA A 354 -25.06 162.32 62.26
N LEU A 355 -25.27 161.37 63.18
CA LEU A 355 -25.89 161.60 64.49
C LEU A 355 -25.00 162.46 65.42
N LYS A 356 -23.68 162.18 65.43
CA LYS A 356 -22.68 163.00 66.15
C LYS A 356 -22.56 164.42 65.59
N ALA A 357 -22.74 164.62 64.28
CA ALA A 357 -22.75 165.94 63.66
C ALA A 357 -24.01 166.76 64.05
N THR A 358 -25.16 166.10 64.19
CA THR A 358 -26.42 166.73 64.64
C THR A 358 -26.45 167.01 66.15
N GLU A 359 -25.85 166.17 66.99
CA GLU A 359 -25.74 166.42 68.44
C GLU A 359 -24.82 167.60 68.77
N ASN A 360 -23.75 167.81 67.99
CA ASN A 360 -22.86 168.96 68.17
C ASN A 360 -23.50 170.28 67.68
N LYS A 361 -24.36 170.23 66.66
CA LYS A 361 -25.12 171.40 66.15
C LYS A 361 -26.26 171.84 67.09
N ILE A 362 -26.82 170.92 67.87
CA ILE A 362 -27.88 171.20 68.88
C ILE A 362 -27.29 171.75 70.19
N ARG A 363 -26.04 171.41 70.51
CA ARG A 363 -25.29 171.98 71.65
C ARG A 363 -24.80 173.40 71.35
N GLU A 364 -24.35 173.68 70.13
CA GLU A 364 -23.87 175.00 69.69
C GLU A 364 -24.95 176.09 69.53
N LEU A 365 -26.23 175.72 69.39
CA LEU A 365 -27.35 176.68 69.22
C LEU A 365 -28.17 176.91 70.51
N LYS A 366 -27.88 176.18 71.61
CA LYS A 366 -28.42 176.46 72.94
C LYS A 366 -27.50 177.30 73.83
N ASP A 367 -26.19 177.32 73.56
CA ASP A 367 -25.19 178.05 74.36
C ASP A 367 -24.74 179.40 73.76
N LYS A 368 -25.50 179.95 72.80
CA LYS A 368 -25.29 181.32 72.26
C LYS A 368 -26.55 182.19 72.30
N MET A 369 -27.33 182.08 73.38
CA MET A 369 -28.30 183.11 73.73
C MET A 369 -28.18 183.42 75.23
N VAL A 370 -27.17 184.25 75.50
CA VAL A 370 -27.16 185.26 76.56
C VAL A 370 -26.57 184.80 77.90
N GLU A 371 -25.24 184.66 77.87
CA GLU A 371 -24.39 185.38 78.80
C GLU A 371 -24.39 186.88 78.39
N SER A 372 -25.24 187.67 79.05
CA SER A 372 -25.12 189.13 79.19
C SER A 372 -26.01 189.59 80.35
N MET A 373 -25.67 189.18 81.58
CA MET A 373 -25.84 189.97 82.81
C MET A 373 -25.02 189.34 83.98
N ASP A 374 -23.95 190.05 84.33
CA ASP A 374 -23.61 190.57 85.68
C ASP A 374 -23.38 189.62 86.91
N LYS A 375 -22.14 189.69 87.46
CA LYS A 375 -21.56 189.24 88.77
C LYS A 375 -21.34 187.71 88.96
N THR A 376 -20.12 187.14 89.14
CA THR A 376 -19.08 187.45 90.15
C THR A 376 -17.76 186.62 89.94
N LYS A 377 -16.59 187.24 90.22
CA LYS A 377 -15.28 186.73 90.73
C LYS A 377 -14.20 185.99 89.87
N SER A 378 -12.98 186.49 90.11
CA SER A 378 -11.64 185.86 90.03
C SER A 378 -10.93 185.88 88.67
N SER A 379 -10.28 187.02 88.40
CA SER A 379 -9.53 187.31 87.17
C SER A 379 -8.34 188.21 87.56
N GLU A 380 -7.16 188.21 86.95
CA GLU A 380 -6.61 187.51 85.80
C GLU A 380 -5.26 188.21 85.49
N LYS A 381 -4.30 187.46 84.95
CA LYS A 381 -3.15 187.93 84.15
C LYS A 381 -2.06 188.80 84.80
N ARG A 382 -1.03 188.11 85.31
CA ARG A 382 0.40 188.44 85.04
C ARG A 382 1.30 187.19 85.06
N ALA A 383 0.82 186.07 84.51
CA ALA A 383 1.56 184.79 84.44
C ALA A 383 1.66 184.20 83.02
N LYS A 384 1.25 184.98 82.00
CA LYS A 384 0.93 184.50 80.65
C LYS A 384 2.08 184.60 79.63
N GLU A 385 3.32 184.75 80.09
CA GLU A 385 4.52 184.75 79.21
C GLU A 385 5.61 183.77 79.69
N LEU A 386 5.41 183.06 80.82
CA LEU A 386 6.20 181.87 81.18
C LEU A 386 5.45 180.55 80.87
N GLU A 387 4.15 180.63 80.57
CA GLU A 387 3.27 179.52 80.18
C GLU A 387 3.54 179.02 78.74
N ASP A 388 4.17 179.86 77.90
CA ASP A 388 4.50 179.51 76.50
C ASP A 388 5.75 178.62 76.36
N ILE A 389 6.62 178.52 77.39
CA ILE A 389 7.74 177.56 77.41
C ILE A 389 7.31 176.21 78.06
N LEU A 390 6.24 176.19 78.86
CA LEU A 390 5.74 174.99 79.53
C LEU A 390 4.75 174.18 78.67
N ASN A 391 3.99 174.86 77.80
CA ASN A 391 3.05 174.22 76.85
C ASN A 391 3.74 173.40 75.73
N ASP A 392 4.97 173.73 75.35
CA ASP A 392 5.73 172.96 74.35
C ASP A 392 6.32 171.67 74.95
N GLU A 393 6.71 171.66 76.22
CA GLU A 393 7.12 170.46 76.97
C GLU A 393 5.92 169.51 77.25
N GLU A 394 4.75 170.05 77.61
CA GLU A 394 3.54 169.24 77.90
C GLU A 394 2.95 168.55 76.65
N ARG A 395 3.06 169.17 75.46
CA ARG A 395 2.66 168.52 74.21
C ARG A 395 3.59 167.39 73.80
N TYR A 396 4.90 167.49 74.07
CA TYR A 396 5.87 166.42 73.78
C TYR A 396 5.68 165.21 74.72
N ALA A 397 5.39 165.45 76.00
CA ALA A 397 5.16 164.41 77.01
C ALA A 397 3.89 163.57 76.75
N ASN A 398 2.77 164.20 76.34
CA ASN A 398 1.54 163.48 76.04
C ASN A 398 1.64 162.59 74.78
N GLN A 399 2.42 163.01 73.78
CA GLN A 399 2.60 162.23 72.56
C GLN A 399 3.50 161.01 72.77
N ILE A 400 4.51 161.11 73.65
CA ILE A 400 5.32 159.97 74.09
C ILE A 400 4.48 158.96 74.88
N THR A 401 3.63 159.42 75.80
CA THR A 401 2.80 158.55 76.64
C THR A 401 1.78 157.75 75.82
N THR A 402 1.17 158.39 74.82
CA THR A 402 0.22 157.73 73.91
C THR A 402 0.92 156.70 73.02
N ASN A 403 2.12 157.00 72.52
CA ASN A 403 2.94 156.06 71.76
C ASN A 403 3.41 154.88 72.62
N GLN A 404 3.73 155.10 73.90
CA GLN A 404 4.13 154.04 74.83
C GLN A 404 2.99 153.08 75.17
N GLN A 405 1.75 153.56 75.35
CA GLN A 405 0.59 152.69 75.54
C GLN A 405 0.28 151.86 74.28
N ARG A 406 0.41 152.46 73.09
CA ARG A 406 0.23 151.75 71.81
C ARG A 406 1.29 150.68 71.61
N ALA A 407 2.54 150.98 71.93
CA ALA A 407 3.65 150.03 71.88
C ALA A 407 3.48 148.87 72.87
N MET A 408 3.03 149.14 74.11
CA MET A 408 2.72 148.08 75.09
C MET A 408 1.60 147.15 74.62
N HIS A 409 0.50 147.69 74.06
CA HIS A 409 -0.59 146.87 73.56
C HIS A 409 -0.16 145.99 72.37
N CYS A 410 0.58 146.56 71.40
CA CYS A 410 1.15 145.78 70.30
C CYS A 410 2.12 144.69 70.80
N SER A 411 2.97 145.00 71.78
CA SER A 411 3.87 144.02 72.40
C SER A 411 3.12 142.88 73.07
N PHE A 412 2.02 143.15 73.78
CA PHE A 412 1.22 142.11 74.43
C PHE A 412 0.52 141.19 73.41
N VAL A 413 -0.03 141.76 72.34
CA VAL A 413 -0.67 140.99 71.25
C VAL A 413 0.35 140.09 70.54
N GLU A 414 1.55 140.60 70.25
CA GLU A 414 2.61 139.79 69.64
C GLU A 414 3.14 138.71 70.60
N GLN A 415 3.21 138.98 71.91
CA GLN A 415 3.56 137.97 72.91
C GLN A 415 2.52 136.83 72.98
N GLN A 416 1.22 137.16 72.88
CA GLN A 416 0.13 136.18 72.80
C GLN A 416 0.21 135.31 71.53
N LYS A 417 0.49 135.92 70.36
CA LYS A 417 0.71 135.17 69.11
C LYS A 417 1.93 134.26 69.20
N LEU A 418 3.02 134.72 69.78
CA LEU A 418 4.24 133.93 69.98
C LEU A 418 3.96 132.69 70.84
N LEU A 419 3.19 132.84 71.93
CA LEU A 419 2.78 131.73 72.79
C LEU A 419 1.88 130.72 72.06
N ALA A 420 0.95 131.18 71.21
CA ALA A 420 0.12 130.30 70.39
C ALA A 420 0.96 129.48 69.40
N LEU A 421 1.89 130.11 68.70
CA LEU A 421 2.80 129.44 67.76
C LEU A 421 3.73 128.44 68.45
N GLN A 422 4.25 128.76 69.64
CA GLN A 422 5.05 127.82 70.44
C GLN A 422 4.25 126.60 70.90
N ASN A 423 2.94 126.74 71.13
CA ASN A 423 2.08 125.62 71.49
C ASN A 423 1.77 124.74 70.27
N GLU A 424 1.55 125.32 69.08
CA GLU A 424 1.42 124.57 67.83
C GLU A 424 2.69 123.79 67.46
N GLU A 425 3.87 124.41 67.62
CA GLU A 425 5.15 123.74 67.40
C GLU A 425 5.29 122.48 68.27
N LYS A 426 4.96 122.57 69.55
CA LYS A 426 4.97 121.42 70.47
C LYS A 426 3.99 120.33 70.03
N LEU A 427 2.80 120.69 69.56
CA LEU A 427 1.80 119.73 69.08
C LEU A 427 2.32 118.98 67.85
N PHE A 428 2.89 119.69 66.86
CA PHE A 428 3.46 119.07 65.67
C PHE A 428 4.67 118.18 66.00
N PHE A 429 5.51 118.60 66.94
CA PHE A 429 6.62 117.77 67.40
C PHE A 429 6.14 116.45 68.01
N MET A 430 5.08 116.46 68.81
CA MET A 430 4.49 115.24 69.36
C MET A 430 3.86 114.35 68.29
N GLN A 431 3.16 114.92 67.31
CA GLN A 431 2.60 114.17 66.18
C GLN A 431 3.69 113.55 65.28
N LEU A 432 4.78 114.27 65.02
CA LEU A 432 5.91 113.75 64.26
C LEU A 432 6.58 112.58 64.99
N LYS A 433 6.73 112.68 66.32
CA LYS A 433 7.28 111.62 67.16
C LYS A 433 6.40 110.38 67.18
N SER A 434 5.07 110.53 67.24
CA SER A 434 4.14 109.40 67.22
C SER A 434 4.11 108.72 65.83
N SER A 435 4.09 109.49 64.75
CA SER A 435 4.14 108.97 63.37
C SER A 435 5.42 108.19 63.08
N LYS A 436 6.59 108.71 63.51
CA LYS A 436 7.87 107.98 63.40
C LYS A 436 7.85 106.64 64.14
N ALA A 437 7.23 106.58 65.33
CA ALA A 437 7.09 105.34 66.08
C ALA A 437 6.19 104.31 65.37
N VAL A 438 5.13 104.75 64.69
CA VAL A 438 4.26 103.89 63.88
C VAL A 438 5.01 103.35 62.65
N CYS A 439 5.75 104.20 61.95
CA CYS A 439 6.55 103.78 60.78
C CYS A 439 7.57 102.69 61.16
N SER A 440 8.31 102.87 62.27
CA SER A 440 9.27 101.88 62.76
C SER A 440 8.61 100.53 63.09
N LYS A 441 7.42 100.54 63.70
CA LYS A 441 6.65 99.31 63.96
C LYS A 441 6.23 98.60 62.67
N LEU A 442 5.79 99.35 61.65
CA LEU A 442 5.40 98.79 60.35
C LEU A 442 6.59 98.20 59.60
N GLU A 443 7.75 98.86 59.61
CA GLU A 443 8.98 98.32 59.02
C GLU A 443 9.38 96.99 59.68
N THR A 444 9.24 96.90 61.00
CA THR A 444 9.57 95.68 61.74
C THR A 444 8.62 94.53 61.37
N LYS A 445 7.32 94.81 61.21
CA LYS A 445 6.34 93.84 60.71
C LYS A 445 6.64 93.40 59.28
N ASN A 446 7.01 94.32 58.39
CA ASN A 446 7.33 94.01 57.01
C ASN A 446 8.55 93.06 56.91
N ARG A 447 9.61 93.33 57.69
CA ARG A 447 10.76 92.41 57.79
C ARG A 447 10.39 91.04 58.38
N GLY A 448 9.39 91.00 59.26
CA GLY A 448 8.83 89.74 59.78
C GLY A 448 8.13 88.92 58.68
N ILE A 449 7.26 89.56 57.91
CA ILE A 449 6.54 88.94 56.79
C ILE A 449 7.51 88.44 55.71
N GLN A 450 8.54 89.23 55.37
CA GLN A 450 9.55 88.82 54.40
C GLN A 450 10.31 87.56 54.83
N ARG A 451 10.67 87.45 56.12
CA ARG A 451 11.32 86.24 56.66
C ARG A 451 10.39 85.03 56.62
N LEU A 452 9.11 85.22 56.97
CA LEU A 452 8.12 84.15 56.91
C LEU A 452 7.90 83.65 55.48
N LEU A 453 7.80 84.58 54.52
CA LEU A 453 7.65 84.23 53.11
C LEU A 453 8.84 83.44 52.59
N GLN A 454 10.05 83.79 52.99
CA GLN A 454 11.26 83.05 52.60
C GLN A 454 11.25 81.63 53.16
N SER A 455 10.91 81.45 54.43
CA SER A 455 10.77 80.13 55.05
C SER A 455 9.69 79.27 54.37
N GLN A 456 8.56 79.87 53.99
CA GLN A 456 7.50 79.16 53.28
C GLN A 456 7.93 78.71 51.87
N LYS A 457 8.73 79.53 51.15
CA LYS A 457 9.29 79.13 49.85
C LYS A 457 10.24 77.95 49.95
N GLU A 458 11.08 77.92 50.99
CA GLU A 458 12.01 76.82 51.25
C GLU A 458 11.26 75.53 51.62
N ALA A 459 10.22 75.63 52.44
CA ALA A 459 9.36 74.50 52.77
C ALA A 459 8.65 73.93 51.52
N LEU A 460 8.11 74.80 50.65
CA LEU A 460 7.49 74.40 49.40
C LEU A 460 8.47 73.65 48.49
N TYR A 461 9.68 74.20 48.31
CA TYR A 461 10.72 73.57 47.51
C TYR A 461 11.09 72.17 48.01
N ASN A 462 11.24 72.02 49.33
CA ASN A 462 11.53 70.71 49.94
C ASN A 462 10.40 69.69 49.69
N VAL A 463 9.14 70.12 49.81
CA VAL A 463 7.99 69.25 49.54
C VAL A 463 7.93 68.87 48.05
N CYS A 464 8.12 69.82 47.14
CA CYS A 464 8.16 69.55 45.70
C CYS A 464 9.26 68.54 45.34
N TYR A 465 10.47 68.72 45.88
CA TYR A 465 11.58 67.80 45.66
C TYR A 465 11.28 66.38 46.18
N GLN A 466 10.67 66.27 47.37
CA GLN A 466 10.28 64.96 47.91
C GLN A 466 9.22 64.28 47.05
N VAL A 467 8.23 65.03 46.56
CA VAL A 467 7.18 64.50 45.66
C VAL A 467 7.81 63.98 44.36
N GLU A 468 8.70 64.74 43.73
CA GLU A 468 9.39 64.30 42.51
C GLU A 468 10.25 63.05 42.74
N THR A 469 11.00 63.02 43.85
CA THR A 469 11.87 61.89 44.19
C THR A 469 11.08 60.61 44.46
N ILE A 470 9.96 60.72 45.20
CA ILE A 470 9.07 59.58 45.46
C ILE A 470 8.37 59.16 44.17
N GLY A 471 7.90 60.11 43.35
CA GLY A 471 7.28 59.84 42.05
C GLY A 471 8.20 59.03 41.12
N ALA A 472 9.46 59.44 41.00
CA ALA A 472 10.45 58.71 40.19
C ALA A 472 10.69 57.28 40.72
N ARG A 473 10.71 57.09 42.05
CA ARG A 473 10.84 55.77 42.67
C ARG A 473 9.63 54.87 42.40
N VAL A 474 8.43 55.42 42.46
CA VAL A 474 7.18 54.70 42.17
C VAL A 474 7.15 54.26 40.71
N SER A 475 7.40 55.17 39.76
CA SER A 475 7.44 54.83 38.33
C SER A 475 8.48 53.77 37.99
N HIS A 476 9.65 53.80 38.64
CA HIS A 476 10.66 52.76 38.46
C HIS A 476 10.22 51.41 39.03
N MET A 477 9.58 51.37 40.21
CA MET A 477 9.07 50.13 40.78
C MET A 477 7.92 49.54 39.96
N GLU A 478 6.99 50.37 39.49
CA GLU A 478 5.88 49.97 38.62
C GLU A 478 6.39 49.38 37.30
N GLY A 479 7.38 50.02 36.66
CA GLY A 479 8.02 49.51 35.44
C GLY A 479 8.73 48.17 35.65
N ALA A 480 9.52 48.04 36.72
CA ALA A 480 10.27 46.82 37.02
C ALA A 480 9.37 45.64 37.45
N GLN A 481 8.23 45.91 38.10
CA GLN A 481 7.25 44.89 38.48
C GLN A 481 6.46 44.42 37.25
N ALA A 482 6.00 45.35 36.41
CA ALA A 482 5.28 45.04 35.17
C ALA A 482 6.14 44.21 34.20
N GLU A 483 7.43 44.49 34.07
CA GLU A 483 8.34 43.68 33.25
C GLU A 483 8.52 42.25 33.78
N ARG A 484 8.63 42.06 35.11
CA ARG A 484 8.79 40.72 35.70
C ARG A 484 7.53 39.87 35.57
N ASP A 485 6.37 40.43 35.87
CA ASP A 485 5.10 39.71 35.85
C ASP A 485 4.69 39.39 34.39
N CYS A 486 4.91 40.33 33.45
CA CYS A 486 4.68 40.08 32.03
C CYS A 486 5.67 39.04 31.47
N SER A 487 6.95 39.11 31.85
CA SER A 487 7.96 38.12 31.47
C SER A 487 7.60 36.72 31.97
N ALA A 488 7.19 36.56 33.23
CA ALA A 488 6.83 35.27 33.80
C ALA A 488 5.61 34.64 33.09
N VAL A 489 4.54 35.42 32.88
CA VAL A 489 3.33 34.95 32.18
C VAL A 489 3.62 34.62 30.70
N LEU A 490 4.46 35.42 30.03
CA LEU A 490 4.85 35.16 28.64
C LEU A 490 5.71 33.89 28.54
N VAL A 491 6.64 33.65 29.47
CA VAL A 491 7.44 32.43 29.52
C VAL A 491 6.57 31.20 29.78
N GLU A 492 5.59 31.29 30.68
CA GLU A 492 4.67 30.19 30.97
C GLU A 492 3.78 29.88 29.76
N ARG A 493 3.28 30.90 29.06
CA ARG A 493 2.54 30.77 27.80
C ARG A 493 3.40 30.20 26.67
N GLU A 494 4.65 30.63 26.56
CA GLU A 494 5.62 30.09 25.60
C GLU A 494 5.89 28.61 25.86
N ASN A 495 6.12 28.22 27.12
CA ASN A 495 6.33 26.83 27.51
C ASN A 495 5.10 25.97 27.23
N ARG A 496 3.89 26.49 27.48
CA ARG A 496 2.63 25.81 27.12
C ARG A 496 2.51 25.61 25.60
N MET A 497 2.78 26.65 24.81
CA MET A 497 2.78 26.58 23.34
C MET A 497 3.82 25.58 22.82
N LYS A 498 5.02 25.54 23.41
CA LYS A 498 6.05 24.54 23.09
C LYS A 498 5.57 23.12 23.38
N ASN A 499 4.91 22.89 24.52
CA ASN A 499 4.35 21.59 24.86
C ASN A 499 3.24 21.16 23.89
N VAL A 500 2.32 22.06 23.55
CA VAL A 500 1.26 21.81 22.55
C VAL A 500 1.87 21.50 21.19
N TYR A 501 2.86 22.28 20.75
CA TYR A 501 3.58 22.05 19.50
C TYR A 501 4.28 20.68 19.49
N ALA A 502 4.98 20.31 20.56
CA ALA A 502 5.65 19.02 20.67
C ALA A 502 4.66 17.85 20.61
N ARG A 503 3.49 17.97 21.25
CA ARG A 503 2.39 16.98 21.15
C ARG A 503 1.86 16.86 19.72
N HIS A 504 1.64 17.98 19.03
CA HIS A 504 1.20 17.98 17.63
C HIS A 504 2.26 17.36 16.70
N ALA A 505 3.53 17.71 16.88
CA ALA A 505 4.63 17.14 16.11
C ALA A 505 4.74 15.62 16.31
N ALA A 506 4.60 15.12 17.55
CA ALA A 506 4.57 13.69 17.84
C ALA A 506 3.38 12.99 17.14
N ARG A 507 2.21 13.63 17.12
CA ARG A 507 1.01 13.12 16.43
C ARG A 507 1.21 13.05 14.91
N VAL A 508 1.81 14.08 14.31
CA VAL A 508 2.15 14.08 12.88
C VAL A 508 3.14 12.96 12.56
N SER A 509 4.22 12.82 13.33
CA SER A 509 5.19 11.74 13.14
C SER A 509 4.56 10.34 13.27
N LEU A 510 3.60 10.16 14.18
CA LEU A 510 2.83 8.91 14.28
C LEU A 510 1.99 8.65 13.03
N LEU A 511 1.30 9.67 12.52
CA LEU A 511 0.48 9.58 11.32
C LEU A 511 1.32 9.31 10.06
N GLU A 512 2.48 9.93 9.95
CA GLU A 512 3.45 9.67 8.87
C GLU A 512 3.93 8.21 8.90
N ARG A 513 4.26 7.69 10.09
CA ARG A 513 4.65 6.28 10.26
C ARG A 513 3.52 5.32 9.89
N HIS A 514 2.29 5.64 10.29
CA HIS A 514 1.11 4.86 9.92
C HIS A 514 0.87 4.90 8.40
N SER A 515 1.00 6.07 7.77
CA SER A 515 0.90 6.24 6.32
C SER A 515 1.98 5.44 5.57
N ALA A 516 3.23 5.49 6.03
CA ALA A 516 4.33 4.72 5.46
C ALA A 516 4.08 3.21 5.55
N LYS A 517 3.61 2.73 6.72
CA LYS A 517 3.24 1.33 6.92
C LYS A 517 2.10 0.91 5.99
N LEU A 518 1.08 1.76 5.82
CA LEU A 518 -0.03 1.50 4.90
C LEU A 518 0.43 1.39 3.45
N HIS A 519 1.36 2.26 3.03
CA HIS A 519 1.98 2.19 1.70
C HIS A 519 2.82 0.92 1.52
N ASP A 520 3.57 0.50 2.53
CA ASP A 520 4.31 -0.77 2.51
C ASP A 520 3.37 -1.99 2.42
N ASP A 521 2.29 -2.00 3.20
CA ASP A 521 1.26 -3.03 3.15
C ASP A 521 0.57 -3.07 1.77
N MET A 522 0.23 -1.92 1.18
CA MET A 522 -0.28 -1.84 -0.19
C MET A 522 0.70 -2.41 -1.22
N ARG A 523 1.99 -2.07 -1.12
CA ARG A 523 3.03 -2.61 -2.01
C ARG A 523 3.20 -4.12 -1.85
N ARG A 524 3.14 -4.64 -0.62
CA ARG A 524 3.20 -6.08 -0.34
C ARG A 524 2.02 -6.79 -0.97
N LEU A 525 0.80 -6.31 -0.71
CA LEU A 525 -0.44 -6.89 -1.25
C LEU A 525 -0.45 -6.87 -2.79
N ALA A 526 0.03 -5.78 -3.42
CA ALA A 526 0.14 -5.71 -4.88
C ALA A 526 1.07 -6.81 -5.44
N ARG A 527 2.23 -7.02 -4.82
CA ARG A 527 3.17 -8.09 -5.22
C ARG A 527 2.60 -9.48 -4.98
N GLU A 528 1.88 -9.69 -3.86
CA GLU A 528 1.20 -10.95 -3.58
C GLU A 528 0.12 -11.25 -4.63
N VAL A 529 -0.66 -10.24 -5.02
CA VAL A 529 -1.67 -10.36 -6.09
C VAL A 529 -1.01 -10.70 -7.43
N GLU A 530 0.06 -10.01 -7.81
CA GLU A 530 0.82 -10.34 -9.03
C GLU A 530 1.36 -11.78 -8.99
N SER A 531 2.00 -12.18 -7.88
CA SER A 531 2.49 -13.54 -7.69
C SER A 531 1.38 -14.59 -7.80
N LYS A 532 0.24 -14.36 -7.14
CA LYS A 532 -0.91 -15.26 -7.19
C LYS A 532 -1.54 -15.32 -8.57
N SER A 533 -1.56 -14.21 -9.32
CA SER A 533 -2.03 -14.18 -10.71
C SER A 533 -1.11 -14.98 -11.64
N ALA A 534 0.21 -14.90 -11.44
CA ALA A 534 1.19 -15.69 -12.18
C ALA A 534 1.09 -17.20 -11.85
N GLU A 535 0.88 -17.55 -10.57
CA GLU A 535 0.59 -18.93 -10.16
C GLU A 535 -0.71 -19.44 -10.80
N HIS A 536 -1.77 -18.63 -10.80
CA HIS A 536 -3.06 -18.99 -11.39
C HIS A 536 -2.94 -19.27 -12.89
N THR A 537 -2.28 -18.40 -13.64
CA THR A 537 -2.06 -18.60 -15.09
C THR A 537 -1.22 -19.86 -15.36
N LYS A 538 -0.20 -20.14 -14.55
CA LYS A 538 0.60 -21.37 -14.64
C LYS A 538 -0.21 -22.62 -14.31
N LEU A 539 -1.06 -22.59 -13.29
CA LEU A 539 -1.94 -23.70 -12.96
C LEU A 539 -2.99 -23.92 -14.05
N GLN A 540 -3.51 -22.85 -14.64
CA GLN A 540 -4.46 -22.91 -15.75
C GLN A 540 -3.82 -23.52 -17.01
N SER A 541 -2.57 -23.17 -17.33
CA SER A 541 -1.86 -23.79 -18.47
C SER A 541 -1.57 -25.27 -18.23
N ARG A 542 -1.19 -25.65 -17.00
CA ARG A 542 -1.01 -27.06 -16.60
C ARG A 542 -2.31 -27.85 -16.70
N LEU A 543 -3.42 -27.27 -16.25
CA LEU A 543 -4.75 -27.88 -16.37
C LEU A 543 -5.10 -28.15 -17.84
N LYS A 544 -4.94 -27.14 -18.72
CA LYS A 544 -5.18 -27.30 -20.17
C LYS A 544 -4.32 -28.40 -20.78
N THR A 545 -3.04 -28.47 -20.42
CA THR A 545 -2.13 -29.53 -20.89
C THR A 545 -2.57 -30.91 -20.40
N SER A 546 -2.95 -31.03 -19.13
CA SER A 546 -3.44 -32.28 -18.56
C SER A 546 -4.74 -32.73 -19.21
N MET A 547 -5.67 -31.80 -19.51
CA MET A 547 -6.90 -32.11 -20.24
C MET A 547 -6.60 -32.65 -21.64
N LEU A 548 -5.70 -31.99 -22.39
CA LEU A 548 -5.28 -32.47 -23.72
C LEU A 548 -4.65 -33.87 -23.67
N ASN A 549 -3.84 -34.16 -22.64
CA ASN A 549 -3.26 -35.49 -22.44
C ASN A 549 -4.33 -36.55 -22.17
N VAL A 550 -5.34 -36.23 -21.35
CA VAL A 550 -6.47 -37.13 -21.08
C VAL A 550 -7.27 -37.39 -22.36
N GLU A 551 -7.63 -36.34 -23.10
CA GLU A 551 -8.34 -36.48 -24.39
C GLU A 551 -7.54 -37.29 -25.43
N GLY A 552 -6.21 -37.10 -25.47
CA GLY A 552 -5.30 -37.89 -26.30
C GLY A 552 -5.31 -39.36 -25.90
N GLY A 553 -5.15 -39.65 -24.61
CA GLY A 553 -5.17 -41.00 -24.06
C GLY A 553 -6.52 -41.71 -24.26
N GLU A 554 -7.64 -40.99 -24.16
CA GLU A 554 -8.98 -41.54 -24.45
C GLU A 554 -9.11 -41.95 -25.92
N LYS A 555 -8.60 -41.14 -26.85
CA LYS A 555 -8.56 -41.50 -28.28
C LYS A 555 -7.69 -42.72 -28.51
N GLU A 556 -6.46 -42.75 -27.99
CA GLU A 556 -5.57 -43.91 -28.12
C GLU A 556 -6.21 -45.20 -27.57
N LEU A 557 -6.87 -45.11 -26.41
CA LEU A 557 -7.59 -46.22 -25.81
C LEU A 557 -8.73 -46.72 -26.71
N GLN A 558 -9.49 -45.80 -27.32
CA GLN A 558 -10.55 -46.16 -28.26
C GLN A 558 -9.98 -46.88 -29.49
N TRP A 559 -8.91 -46.37 -30.08
CA TRP A 559 -8.23 -46.99 -31.23
C TRP A 559 -7.69 -48.38 -30.89
N ALA A 560 -7.05 -48.53 -29.72
CA ALA A 560 -6.55 -49.83 -29.24
C ALA A 560 -7.70 -50.83 -29.03
N ARG A 561 -8.83 -50.39 -28.47
CA ARG A 561 -10.04 -51.24 -28.32
C ARG A 561 -10.58 -51.68 -29.67
N GLU A 562 -10.65 -50.81 -30.66
CA GLU A 562 -11.10 -51.16 -32.02
C GLU A 562 -10.15 -52.12 -32.72
N ALA A 563 -8.84 -51.90 -32.61
CA ALA A 563 -7.81 -52.81 -33.13
C ALA A 563 -7.92 -54.20 -32.47
N TRP A 564 -8.07 -54.26 -31.15
CA TRP A 564 -8.26 -55.51 -30.43
C TRP A 564 -9.53 -56.26 -30.87
N ARG A 565 -10.65 -55.53 -31.06
CA ARG A 565 -11.89 -56.13 -31.58
C ARG A 565 -11.69 -56.72 -32.98
N ARG A 566 -10.99 -56.02 -33.88
CA ARG A 566 -10.65 -56.52 -35.22
C ARG A 566 -9.79 -57.79 -35.15
N ALA A 567 -8.71 -57.76 -34.39
CA ALA A 567 -7.83 -58.93 -34.21
C ALA A 567 -8.59 -60.15 -33.66
N ARG A 568 -9.52 -59.93 -32.72
CA ARG A 568 -10.36 -61.01 -32.16
C ARG A 568 -11.32 -61.60 -33.18
N VAL A 569 -11.86 -60.79 -34.10
CA VAL A 569 -12.69 -61.28 -35.22
C VAL A 569 -11.84 -62.09 -36.21
N GLU A 570 -10.65 -61.59 -36.57
CA GLU A 570 -9.71 -62.31 -37.44
C GLU A 570 -9.29 -63.65 -36.85
N GLU A 571 -8.98 -63.70 -35.55
CA GLU A 571 -8.66 -64.92 -34.84
C GLU A 571 -9.83 -65.92 -34.89
N ALA A 572 -11.06 -65.46 -34.69
CA ALA A 572 -12.25 -66.31 -34.78
C ALA A 572 -12.46 -66.87 -36.21
N LEU A 573 -12.24 -66.05 -37.24
CA LEU A 573 -12.30 -66.48 -38.64
C LEU A 573 -11.20 -67.51 -38.96
N MET A 574 -9.98 -67.33 -38.45
CA MET A 574 -8.89 -68.29 -38.62
C MET A 574 -9.18 -69.61 -37.92
N ARG A 575 -9.71 -69.59 -36.69
CA ARG A 575 -10.17 -70.80 -36.00
C ARG A 575 -11.21 -71.57 -36.83
N LEU A 576 -12.16 -70.85 -37.45
CA LEU A 576 -13.17 -71.46 -38.31
C LEU A 576 -12.56 -72.10 -39.56
N ARG A 577 -11.59 -71.44 -40.20
CA ARG A 577 -10.84 -71.99 -41.34
C ARG A 577 -10.06 -73.25 -40.96
N VAL A 578 -9.37 -73.23 -39.82
CA VAL A 578 -8.67 -74.41 -39.30
C VAL A 578 -9.66 -75.55 -39.06
N ALA A 579 -10.79 -75.30 -38.40
CA ALA A 579 -11.81 -76.31 -38.16
C ALA A 579 -12.43 -76.88 -39.45
N HIS A 580 -12.56 -76.06 -40.50
CA HIS A 580 -12.98 -76.54 -41.83
C HIS A 580 -11.91 -77.43 -42.48
N ALA A 581 -10.64 -77.00 -42.47
CA ALA A 581 -9.53 -77.76 -43.01
C ALA A 581 -9.34 -79.10 -42.28
N SER A 582 -9.43 -79.12 -40.95
CA SER A 582 -9.37 -80.36 -40.16
C SER A 582 -10.50 -81.33 -40.51
N ARG A 583 -11.72 -80.84 -40.74
CA ARG A 583 -12.83 -81.70 -41.20
C ARG A 583 -12.61 -82.25 -42.62
N ALA A 584 -12.06 -81.43 -43.52
CA ALA A 584 -11.74 -81.87 -44.87
C ALA A 584 -10.64 -82.95 -44.86
N LEU A 585 -9.59 -82.78 -44.03
CA LEU A 585 -8.54 -83.79 -43.85
C LEU A 585 -9.09 -85.10 -43.29
N ALA A 586 -9.91 -85.04 -42.24
CA ALA A 586 -10.57 -86.25 -41.70
C ALA A 586 -11.40 -86.98 -42.77
N GLY A 587 -12.14 -86.23 -43.60
CA GLY A 587 -12.87 -86.84 -44.72
C GLY A 587 -11.97 -87.48 -45.78
N LEU A 588 -10.78 -86.91 -46.05
CA LEU A 588 -9.81 -87.54 -46.96
C LEU A 588 -9.22 -88.82 -46.35
N ASP A 589 -8.92 -88.83 -45.06
CA ASP A 589 -8.44 -90.02 -44.35
C ASP A 589 -9.48 -91.15 -44.43
N ASP A 590 -10.77 -90.86 -44.23
CA ASP A 590 -11.86 -91.83 -44.38
C ASP A 590 -11.94 -92.37 -45.82
N THR A 591 -11.78 -91.51 -46.83
CA THR A 591 -11.77 -91.98 -48.23
C THR A 591 -10.55 -92.84 -48.57
N ALA A 592 -9.37 -92.50 -48.05
CA ALA A 592 -8.15 -93.28 -48.23
C ALA A 592 -8.29 -94.66 -47.58
N PHE A 593 -8.83 -94.71 -46.36
CA PHE A 593 -9.13 -95.95 -45.65
C PHE A 593 -10.07 -96.85 -46.46
N ASN A 594 -11.19 -96.30 -46.97
CA ASN A 594 -12.14 -97.07 -47.79
C ASN A 594 -11.51 -97.59 -49.09
N LEU A 595 -10.63 -96.81 -49.73
CA LEU A 595 -9.93 -97.25 -50.94
C LEU A 595 -8.91 -98.37 -50.65
N ASP A 596 -8.19 -98.27 -49.53
CA ASP A 596 -7.27 -99.33 -49.10
C ASP A 596 -8.04 -100.62 -48.74
N GLU A 597 -9.20 -100.52 -48.09
CA GLU A 597 -10.09 -101.65 -47.81
C GLU A 597 -10.59 -102.30 -49.12
N GLN A 598 -11.05 -101.48 -50.08
CA GLN A 598 -11.46 -101.98 -51.39
C GLN A 598 -10.31 -102.65 -52.15
N ARG A 599 -9.09 -102.08 -52.12
CA ARG A 599 -7.90 -102.68 -52.72
C ARG A 599 -7.62 -104.05 -52.10
N LEU A 600 -7.61 -104.15 -50.78
CA LEU A 600 -7.38 -105.40 -50.06
C LEU A 600 -8.44 -106.45 -50.41
N HIS A 601 -9.70 -106.05 -50.53
CA HIS A 601 -10.79 -106.94 -50.97
C HIS A 601 -10.56 -107.47 -52.40
N ILE A 602 -10.16 -106.61 -53.33
CA ILE A 602 -9.86 -107.01 -54.71
C ILE A 602 -8.64 -107.93 -54.75
N ASP A 603 -7.57 -107.61 -54.03
CA ASP A 603 -6.36 -108.43 -53.96
C ASP A 603 -6.67 -109.82 -53.38
N ALA A 604 -7.50 -109.89 -52.34
CA ALA A 604 -7.97 -111.17 -51.79
C ALA A 604 -8.76 -111.98 -52.83
N ALA A 605 -9.73 -111.35 -53.49
CA ALA A 605 -10.53 -112.01 -54.54
C ALA A 605 -9.68 -112.47 -55.74
N MET A 606 -8.68 -111.68 -56.13
CA MET A 606 -7.71 -112.07 -57.18
C MET A 606 -6.87 -113.27 -56.76
N ASN A 607 -6.38 -113.30 -55.52
CA ASN A 607 -5.60 -114.41 -54.99
C ASN A 607 -6.44 -115.70 -54.92
N GLU A 608 -7.69 -115.62 -54.44
CA GLU A 608 -8.62 -116.76 -54.47
C GLU A 608 -8.83 -117.28 -55.90
N ARG A 609 -9.04 -116.37 -56.86
CA ARG A 609 -9.22 -116.77 -58.27
C ARG A 609 -7.97 -117.41 -58.87
N LEU A 610 -6.77 -116.93 -58.52
CA LEU A 610 -5.51 -117.53 -58.96
C LEU A 610 -5.34 -118.95 -58.40
N VAL A 611 -5.67 -119.17 -57.11
CA VAL A 611 -5.65 -120.50 -56.49
C VAL A 611 -6.66 -121.43 -57.18
N GLU A 612 -7.86 -120.95 -57.45
CA GLU A 612 -8.89 -121.74 -58.16
C GLU A 612 -8.43 -122.13 -59.58
N ILE A 613 -7.87 -121.19 -60.35
CA ILE A 613 -7.32 -121.45 -61.68
C ILE A 613 -6.19 -122.49 -61.61
N LYS A 614 -5.31 -122.39 -60.60
CA LYS A 614 -4.23 -123.34 -60.40
C LYS A 614 -4.78 -124.75 -60.11
N ALA A 615 -5.74 -124.87 -59.21
CA ALA A 615 -6.41 -126.14 -58.90
C ALA A 615 -7.08 -126.75 -60.14
N ARG A 616 -7.80 -125.94 -60.95
CA ARG A 616 -8.39 -126.39 -62.22
C ARG A 616 -7.32 -126.85 -63.21
N ARG A 617 -6.19 -126.14 -63.31
CA ARG A 617 -5.05 -126.54 -64.15
C ARG A 617 -4.45 -127.88 -63.73
N GLU A 618 -4.27 -128.07 -62.42
CA GLU A 618 -3.78 -129.34 -61.86
C GLU A 618 -4.75 -130.49 -62.15
N MET A 619 -6.06 -130.26 -61.99
CA MET A 619 -7.10 -131.22 -62.35
C MET A 619 -7.03 -131.61 -63.84
N PHE A 620 -6.93 -130.64 -64.76
CA PHE A 620 -6.77 -130.93 -66.19
C PHE A 620 -5.47 -131.69 -66.51
N ASN A 621 -4.38 -131.40 -65.80
CA ASN A 621 -3.14 -132.16 -65.93
C ASN A 621 -3.25 -133.62 -65.45
N VAL A 622 -4.08 -133.87 -64.43
CA VAL A 622 -4.41 -135.24 -63.99
C VAL A 622 -5.25 -135.95 -65.06
N GLN A 623 -6.29 -135.30 -65.58
CA GLN A 623 -7.12 -135.84 -66.67
C GLN A 623 -6.30 -136.15 -67.93
N LYS A 624 -5.39 -135.25 -68.32
CA LYS A 624 -4.47 -135.45 -69.44
C LYS A 624 -3.57 -136.67 -69.24
N ARG A 625 -3.04 -136.88 -68.03
CA ARG A 625 -2.23 -138.06 -67.69
C ARG A 625 -3.04 -139.35 -67.79
N ALA A 626 -4.26 -139.38 -67.23
CA ALA A 626 -5.15 -140.54 -67.33
C ALA A 626 -5.45 -140.93 -68.78
N LEU A 627 -5.75 -139.94 -69.65
CA LEU A 627 -5.97 -140.19 -71.08
C LEU A 627 -4.72 -140.71 -71.81
N LEU A 628 -3.53 -140.21 -71.44
CA LEU A 628 -2.27 -140.72 -72.00
C LEU A 628 -2.01 -142.17 -71.59
N ASP A 629 -2.31 -142.54 -70.35
CA ASP A 629 -2.21 -143.91 -69.86
C ASP A 629 -3.21 -144.83 -70.59
N GLU A 630 -4.46 -144.40 -70.80
CA GLU A 630 -5.44 -145.13 -71.60
C GLU A 630 -4.98 -145.32 -73.07
N CYS A 631 -4.44 -144.27 -73.69
CA CYS A 631 -3.83 -144.38 -75.02
C CYS A 631 -2.62 -145.34 -75.02
N GLY A 632 -1.88 -145.42 -73.91
CA GLY A 632 -0.81 -146.39 -73.70
C GLY A 632 -1.34 -147.82 -73.68
N LYS A 633 -2.41 -148.07 -72.90
CA LYS A 633 -3.09 -149.38 -72.83
C LYS A 633 -3.60 -149.83 -74.19
N LEU A 634 -4.33 -148.97 -74.92
CA LEU A 634 -4.81 -149.28 -76.26
C LEU A 634 -3.68 -149.62 -77.23
N ARG A 635 -2.54 -148.93 -77.16
CA ARG A 635 -1.35 -149.26 -77.97
C ARG A 635 -0.74 -150.62 -77.63
N ILE A 636 -0.84 -151.07 -76.38
CA ILE A 636 -0.40 -152.41 -75.97
C ILE A 636 -1.37 -153.46 -76.53
N GLU A 637 -2.68 -153.26 -76.35
CA GLU A 637 -3.71 -154.16 -76.89
C GLU A 637 -3.62 -154.31 -78.42
N ILE A 638 -3.40 -153.21 -79.16
CA ILE A 638 -3.18 -153.25 -80.61
C ILE A 638 -1.95 -154.11 -80.94
N ARG A 639 -0.84 -153.93 -80.23
CA ARG A 639 0.38 -154.73 -80.43
C ARG A 639 0.15 -156.21 -80.17
N GLU A 640 -0.57 -156.57 -79.11
CA GLU A 640 -0.93 -157.97 -78.81
C GLU A 640 -1.79 -158.57 -79.92
N ARG A 641 -2.77 -157.83 -80.46
CA ARG A 641 -3.60 -158.26 -81.60
C ARG A 641 -2.76 -158.45 -82.86
N GLN A 642 -1.83 -157.53 -83.15
CA GLN A 642 -0.87 -157.66 -84.26
C GLN A 642 -0.05 -158.95 -84.13
N GLN A 643 0.49 -159.21 -82.93
CA GLN A 643 1.29 -160.40 -82.64
C GLN A 643 0.48 -161.69 -82.81
N ARG A 644 -0.81 -161.66 -82.46
CA ARG A 644 -1.73 -162.80 -82.68
C ARG A 644 -1.98 -163.07 -84.16
N ILE A 645 -2.10 -162.02 -84.97
CA ILE A 645 -2.21 -162.14 -86.44
C ILE A 645 -0.93 -162.75 -87.02
N ASP A 646 0.24 -162.27 -86.61
CA ASP A 646 1.53 -162.82 -87.07
C ASP A 646 1.69 -164.30 -86.73
N GLN A 647 1.24 -164.72 -85.54
CA GLN A 647 1.22 -166.13 -85.14
C GLN A 647 0.31 -166.98 -86.05
N LEU A 648 -0.86 -166.46 -86.43
CA LEU A 648 -1.79 -167.15 -87.35
C LEU A 648 -1.22 -167.23 -88.77
N ILE A 649 -0.59 -166.17 -89.25
CA ILE A 649 0.10 -166.16 -90.56
C ILE A 649 1.18 -167.24 -90.57
N LYS A 650 2.08 -167.27 -89.58
CA LYS A 650 3.13 -168.30 -89.48
C LYS A 650 2.55 -169.72 -89.43
N ARG A 651 1.45 -169.92 -88.69
CA ARG A 651 0.78 -171.24 -88.62
C ARG A 651 0.19 -171.65 -89.97
N TYR A 652 -0.36 -170.71 -90.73
CA TYR A 652 -0.83 -170.95 -92.10
C TYR A 652 0.33 -171.29 -93.05
N THR A 653 1.45 -170.57 -92.97
CA THR A 653 2.63 -170.84 -93.81
C THR A 653 3.20 -172.25 -93.54
N ILE A 654 3.33 -172.64 -92.26
CA ILE A 654 3.76 -174.00 -91.88
C ILE A 654 2.82 -175.08 -92.43
N PHE A 655 1.51 -174.84 -92.40
CA PHE A 655 0.52 -175.76 -92.94
C PHE A 655 0.68 -175.93 -94.46
N VAL A 656 0.86 -174.84 -95.20
CA VAL A 656 1.07 -174.88 -96.66
C VAL A 656 2.37 -175.59 -97.03
N ASP A 657 3.46 -175.35 -96.30
CA ASP A 657 4.76 -176.00 -96.55
C ASP A 657 4.73 -177.53 -96.30
N SER A 658 3.83 -178.02 -95.43
CA SER A 658 3.69 -179.44 -95.10
C SER A 658 2.98 -180.30 -96.17
N LEU A 659 2.36 -179.67 -97.17
CA LEU A 659 1.63 -180.38 -98.25
C LEU A 659 2.54 -181.00 -99.33
N GLY A 660 3.86 -180.76 -99.29
CA GLY A 660 4.85 -181.35 -100.20
C GLY A 660 4.94 -180.65 -101.57
N LYS A 661 5.87 -181.09 -102.43
CA LYS A 661 6.10 -180.55 -103.79
C LYS A 661 6.05 -181.68 -104.83
N ASP A 662 5.61 -181.41 -106.06
CA ASP A 662 5.55 -182.40 -107.15
C ASP A 662 6.87 -182.53 -107.93
N GLU A 663 6.93 -183.46 -108.89
CA GLU A 663 8.12 -183.77 -109.73
C GLU A 663 8.60 -182.60 -110.62
N SER A 664 7.87 -181.48 -110.65
CA SER A 664 8.23 -180.23 -111.34
C SER A 664 8.68 -179.12 -110.38
N GLY A 665 8.71 -179.36 -109.07
CA GLY A 665 9.16 -178.42 -108.04
C GLY A 665 8.11 -177.41 -107.55
N GLN A 666 6.84 -177.54 -107.93
CA GLN A 666 5.74 -176.70 -107.41
C GLN A 666 5.11 -177.30 -106.14
N GLN A 667 4.72 -176.43 -105.19
CA GLN A 667 4.03 -176.84 -103.95
C GLN A 667 2.65 -177.40 -104.25
N LEU A 668 2.39 -178.60 -103.72
CA LEU A 668 1.14 -179.32 -103.84
C LEU A 668 0.07 -178.59 -103.03
N SER A 669 -0.94 -178.06 -103.73
CA SER A 669 -2.14 -177.53 -103.08
C SER A 669 -3.10 -178.67 -102.71
N VAL A 670 -3.91 -178.51 -101.67
CA VAL A 670 -4.98 -179.47 -101.30
C VAL A 670 -5.89 -179.80 -102.50
N THR A 671 -6.02 -178.88 -103.45
CA THR A 671 -6.76 -179.08 -104.71
C THR A 671 -6.10 -180.09 -105.66
N TYR A 672 -4.78 -180.24 -105.63
CA TYR A 672 -4.03 -181.22 -106.45
C TYR A 672 -4.34 -182.66 -106.02
N PHE A 673 -4.42 -182.93 -104.72
CA PHE A 673 -4.78 -184.26 -104.20
C PHE A 673 -6.24 -184.65 -104.49
N LYS A 674 -7.15 -183.68 -104.68
CA LYS A 674 -8.54 -183.97 -105.06
C LYS A 674 -8.74 -184.35 -106.53
N ILE A 675 -7.82 -183.97 -107.43
CA ILE A 675 -7.95 -184.24 -108.88
C ILE A 675 -7.33 -185.62 -109.25
N LYS A 676 -6.36 -186.12 -108.48
CA LYS A 676 -5.71 -187.44 -108.69
C LYS A 676 -6.48 -188.65 -108.12
N VAL A 677 -7.59 -188.43 -107.38
CA VAL A 677 -8.38 -189.48 -106.70
C VAL A 677 -9.77 -189.68 -107.37
N SER A 678 -9.96 -189.23 -108.61
CA SER A 678 -11.22 -189.46 -109.36
C SER A 678 -11.05 -189.98 -110.80
N ILE A 679 -9.92 -190.62 -111.11
CA ILE A 679 -9.76 -191.56 -112.25
C ILE A 679 -8.93 -192.75 -111.78
#